data_AF-A0A7G9RTW9-F1
#
_entry.id   AF-A0A7G9RTW9-F1
#
_cell.length_a   1.000
_cell.length_b   1.000
_cell.length_c   1.000
_cell.angle_alpha   90.00
_cell.angle_beta   90.00
_cell.angle_gamma   90.00
#
_symmetry.space_group_name_H-M   'P 1'
#
loop_
_entity.id
_entity.type
_entity.pdbx_description
1 polymer ?
#
loop_
_entity_poly.entity_id
_entity_poly.type
_entity_poly.pdbx_seq_one_letter_code
_entity_poly.pdbx_strand_id
1 'polypeptide(L)'
;MQSQRSGLIGQGAGGNGTLNLDGAGLIYAYPPASASDIVDGIPTLAVGVGGGTGKVDILHGGKLGAADGSDANPTVSATPALTRGFIGKDGGVGVVSMHDPAAGARNIAQFSNGLVVGSGSGRGTLDVLGAGKVSVSNGATSAACLNAAPAPAPLQIGGSGVGLVRMSGGDADLLVSGHYIMGEDPSLNLQSNVHDHHIGKIQIGNDGVLVTADQASVKVGAAQIWNFQGWDSGGIPLTYETYGIGPIDVDGTGQIYYGSETATPSAPGSIQASHIQLTTPTSALHFNHTGSNLSFDVPLKGVGRLVQESGTTTMAQVPALPAFPAESGCAPTIDHPINQQAFTGPVEVNAGTLVLPTNDVLSNAQSFTVAGGTLMQGGTSQTLNQVTLGANGTLQLTDSGQSTSDIARASSWSGGGAVLLDTVLGACGSASDKLVITGAITGETRLKITNASGPGAATSGCDGILVVDAAGASGAGTFVLDGGPITQGGFQYQLVKAGNGNWYLQATEAPGQIVIQQTVTPSGGAPAFTGSIPFTLNCTTPSYQYSGNITVTNNVGNSAPVTVAAGSQCSVVQGSPMPAVTGYQWSAATYGPSGTAMPVGGLQTLTMSNNLTRSGSGGPGDGGGTPGSGNAVPVPALGAGGLGALAGLMMAAAAFVGRRRQQARA
;
A
#
# COMPACT_ATOMS: atom_id res chain seq x y z
N MET A 1 21.43 -36.72 30.60
CA MET A 1 21.47 -35.27 30.84
C MET A 1 22.68 -34.97 31.72
N GLN A 2 23.57 -34.06 31.30
CA GLN A 2 24.64 -33.52 32.15
C GLN A 2 24.19 -32.14 32.63
N SER A 3 24.20 -31.91 33.94
CA SER A 3 23.92 -30.60 34.53
C SER A 3 25.24 -29.83 34.70
N GLN A 4 25.34 -28.63 34.12
CA GLN A 4 26.51 -27.74 34.25
C GLN A 4 26.11 -26.43 34.94
N ARG A 5 27.03 -25.87 35.74
CA ARG A 5 26.81 -24.68 36.59
C ARG A 5 26.71 -23.37 35.80
N SER A 6 27.46 -23.24 34.72
CA SER A 6 27.43 -22.11 33.78
C SER A 6 28.03 -22.55 32.45
N GLY A 7 27.46 -22.07 31.34
CA GLY A 7 27.97 -22.33 29.99
C GLY A 7 28.69 -21.11 29.42
N LEU A 8 29.97 -21.24 29.10
CA LEU A 8 30.72 -20.21 28.35
C LEU A 8 31.18 -20.82 27.03
N ILE A 9 30.66 -20.29 25.91
CA ILE A 9 30.95 -20.78 24.56
C ILE A 9 31.62 -19.65 23.80
N GLY A 10 32.94 -19.76 23.57
CA GLY A 10 33.72 -18.73 22.89
C GLY A 10 34.00 -17.51 23.78
N GLN A 11 34.97 -17.63 24.70
CA GLN A 11 35.35 -16.58 25.65
C GLN A 11 36.78 -16.07 25.41
N GLY A 12 36.98 -14.76 25.54
CA GLY A 12 38.29 -14.12 25.51
C GLY A 12 38.79 -13.89 24.09
N ALA A 13 39.77 -12.99 23.93
CA ALA A 13 40.31 -12.62 22.63
C ALA A 13 40.82 -13.84 21.85
N GLY A 14 40.22 -14.13 20.69
CA GLY A 14 40.56 -15.27 19.84
C GLY A 14 39.99 -16.62 20.27
N GLY A 15 39.21 -16.68 21.36
CA GLY A 15 38.54 -17.88 21.81
C GLY A 15 37.34 -18.21 20.93
N ASN A 16 37.42 -19.31 20.17
CA ASN A 16 36.33 -19.80 19.33
C ASN A 16 35.69 -21.05 19.95
N GLY A 17 34.37 -21.03 20.12
CA GLY A 17 33.59 -22.15 20.65
C GLY A 17 32.39 -22.46 19.76
N THR A 18 32.11 -23.74 19.55
CA THR A 18 30.91 -24.20 18.84
C THR A 18 30.28 -25.37 19.59
N LEU A 19 28.97 -25.31 19.78
CA LEU A 19 28.17 -26.36 20.39
C LEU A 19 27.03 -26.73 19.43
N ASN A 20 26.98 -28.00 19.02
CA ASN A 20 25.88 -28.52 18.21
C ASN A 20 25.03 -29.46 19.07
N LEU A 21 23.75 -29.12 19.23
CA LEU A 21 22.76 -29.94 19.92
C LEU A 21 21.92 -30.64 18.84
N ASP A 22 22.33 -31.84 18.44
CA ASP A 22 21.69 -32.63 17.38
C ASP A 22 20.88 -33.77 18.00
N GLY A 23 19.55 -33.62 18.04
CA GLY A 23 18.64 -34.56 18.72
C GLY A 23 18.89 -34.72 20.23
N ALA A 24 19.77 -33.90 20.80
CA ALA A 24 20.26 -33.99 22.17
C ALA A 24 19.75 -32.82 23.02
N GLY A 25 19.64 -33.07 24.33
CA GLY A 25 19.26 -32.05 25.29
C GLY A 25 20.41 -31.62 26.21
N LEU A 26 20.62 -30.32 26.36
CA LEU A 26 21.56 -29.72 27.32
C LEU A 26 20.85 -28.70 28.21
N ILE A 27 21.05 -28.81 29.53
CA ILE A 27 20.46 -27.92 30.52
C ILE A 27 21.57 -27.41 31.44
N TYR A 28 21.66 -26.09 31.58
CA TYR A 28 22.45 -25.39 32.57
C TYR A 28 21.56 -25.10 33.77
N ALA A 29 21.71 -25.88 34.85
CA ALA A 29 20.82 -25.82 36.02
C ALA A 29 21.36 -24.86 37.10
N TYR A 30 20.43 -24.27 37.86
CA TYR A 30 20.75 -23.53 39.08
C TYR A 30 21.04 -24.53 40.22
N PRO A 31 21.96 -24.26 41.17
CA PRO A 31 22.17 -25.15 42.31
C PRO A 31 20.98 -25.12 43.29
N PRO A 32 20.75 -26.21 44.06
CA PRO A 32 19.81 -26.17 45.17
C PRO A 32 20.21 -25.10 46.19
N ALA A 33 19.19 -24.44 46.75
CA ALA A 33 19.22 -23.25 47.61
C ALA A 33 20.13 -23.28 48.86
N SER A 34 20.90 -24.36 49.09
CA SER A 34 21.83 -24.50 50.22
C SER A 34 23.25 -24.01 49.92
N ALA A 35 23.57 -23.58 48.69
CA ALA A 35 24.91 -23.14 48.34
C ALA A 35 25.12 -21.64 48.63
N SER A 36 25.91 -21.34 49.66
CA SER A 36 26.47 -20.01 49.98
C SER A 36 27.44 -19.46 48.91
N ASP A 37 27.48 -20.06 47.72
CA ASP A 37 28.42 -19.79 46.63
C ASP A 37 27.76 -19.06 45.44
N ILE A 38 26.70 -18.28 45.69
CA ILE A 38 26.12 -17.39 44.68
C ILE A 38 27.15 -16.30 44.38
N VAL A 39 27.95 -16.50 43.33
CA VAL A 39 28.78 -15.43 42.78
C VAL A 39 27.88 -14.60 41.89
N ASP A 40 27.45 -13.45 42.41
CA ASP A 40 26.74 -12.43 41.63
C ASP A 40 27.47 -12.17 40.30
N GLY A 41 26.72 -12.21 39.19
CA GLY A 41 27.21 -11.77 37.87
C GLY A 41 27.79 -12.84 36.92
N ILE A 42 27.86 -14.12 37.29
CA ILE A 42 28.22 -15.19 36.33
C ILE A 42 27.01 -15.52 35.46
N PRO A 43 27.06 -15.49 34.12
CA PRO A 43 25.89 -15.82 33.30
C PRO A 43 25.52 -17.32 33.35
N THR A 44 24.23 -17.65 33.27
CA THR A 44 23.74 -19.05 33.17
C THR A 44 24.22 -19.71 31.88
N LEU A 45 24.12 -18.96 30.78
CA LEU A 45 24.73 -19.27 29.49
C LEU A 45 25.23 -17.96 28.87
N ALA A 46 26.48 -17.93 28.41
CA ALA A 46 26.96 -16.87 27.54
C ALA A 46 27.64 -17.45 26.30
N VAL A 47 27.18 -16.97 25.14
CA VAL A 47 27.69 -17.34 23.82
C VAL A 47 28.41 -16.12 23.24
N GLY A 48 29.72 -16.19 23.06
CA GLY A 48 30.56 -15.09 22.60
C GLY A 48 30.77 -14.03 23.68
N VAL A 49 31.91 -14.06 24.37
CA VAL A 49 32.23 -13.14 25.48
C VAL A 49 33.63 -12.55 25.33
N GLY A 50 33.82 -11.25 25.60
CA GLY A 50 35.15 -10.68 25.85
C GLY A 50 36.12 -10.75 24.65
N GLY A 51 35.60 -10.55 23.43
CA GLY A 51 36.36 -10.68 22.18
C GLY A 51 36.43 -12.11 21.59
N GLY A 52 35.75 -13.08 22.20
CA GLY A 52 35.62 -14.44 21.69
C GLY A 52 34.43 -14.61 20.73
N THR A 53 34.46 -15.66 19.91
CA THR A 53 33.36 -16.05 19.01
C THR A 53 32.70 -17.34 19.50
N GLY A 54 31.42 -17.27 19.85
CA GLY A 54 30.62 -18.40 20.28
C GLY A 54 29.51 -18.72 19.29
N LYS A 55 29.28 -20.02 19.04
CA LYS A 55 28.17 -20.51 18.24
C LYS A 55 27.45 -21.66 18.94
N VAL A 56 26.12 -21.63 18.93
CA VAL A 56 25.27 -22.75 19.33
C VAL A 56 24.29 -23.07 18.20
N ASP A 57 24.31 -24.29 17.68
CA ASP A 57 23.34 -24.79 16.71
C ASP A 57 22.40 -25.80 17.39
N ILE A 58 21.09 -25.61 17.24
CA ILE A 58 20.05 -26.53 17.72
C ILE A 58 19.41 -27.21 16.52
N LEU A 59 19.62 -28.53 16.40
CA LEU A 59 19.39 -29.34 15.20
C LEU A 59 18.54 -30.59 15.51
N HIS A 60 17.72 -31.01 14.55
CA HIS A 60 17.03 -32.32 14.54
C HIS A 60 16.35 -32.76 15.85
N GLY A 61 15.68 -31.84 16.57
CA GLY A 61 15.07 -32.11 17.87
C GLY A 61 15.95 -31.79 19.07
N GLY A 62 17.03 -31.03 18.84
CA GLY A 62 17.93 -30.54 19.87
C GLY A 62 17.23 -29.58 20.82
N LYS A 63 17.70 -29.54 22.05
CA LYS A 63 17.04 -28.76 23.10
C LYS A 63 18.05 -28.12 24.06
N LEU A 64 17.86 -26.83 24.34
CA LEU A 64 18.72 -26.02 25.19
C LEU A 64 17.92 -25.41 26.35
N GLY A 65 18.38 -25.61 27.59
CA GLY A 65 17.85 -24.94 28.77
C GLY A 65 18.94 -24.11 29.45
N ALA A 66 18.71 -22.80 29.58
CA ALA A 66 19.54 -21.90 30.37
C ALA A 66 18.77 -21.48 31.63
N ALA A 67 19.27 -21.95 32.79
CA ALA A 67 18.64 -21.94 34.11
C ALA A 67 17.47 -22.93 34.28
N ASP A 68 17.60 -23.81 35.28
CA ASP A 68 16.50 -24.60 35.82
C ASP A 68 15.70 -23.74 36.79
N GLY A 69 14.37 -23.77 36.64
CA GLY A 69 13.46 -23.03 37.50
C GLY A 69 13.24 -23.67 38.86
N SER A 70 13.61 -24.94 39.06
CA SER A 70 13.16 -25.74 40.20
C SER A 70 13.57 -25.23 41.58
N ASP A 71 14.68 -24.50 41.70
CA ASP A 71 15.37 -24.31 42.98
C ASP A 71 15.55 -22.84 43.42
N ALA A 72 14.92 -21.88 42.72
CA ALA A 72 14.89 -20.50 43.21
C ALA A 72 14.03 -20.45 44.49
N ASN A 73 14.69 -20.48 45.64
CA ASN A 73 14.04 -20.30 46.93
C ASN A 73 13.14 -19.04 46.88
N PRO A 74 11.82 -19.18 47.09
CA PRO A 74 10.85 -18.10 46.94
C PRO A 74 11.04 -16.92 47.91
N THR A 75 12.04 -17.00 48.79
CA THR A 75 12.41 -15.97 49.78
C THR A 75 13.57 -15.08 49.37
N VAL A 76 14.16 -15.24 48.17
CA VAL A 76 15.21 -14.32 47.67
C VAL A 76 14.56 -13.00 47.25
N SER A 77 14.41 -12.15 48.28
CA SER A 77 14.17 -10.71 48.24
C SER A 77 14.90 -10.03 47.08
N ALA A 78 14.13 -9.45 46.16
CA ALA A 78 14.34 -8.14 45.51
C ALA A 78 15.80 -7.66 45.29
N THR A 79 16.72 -8.54 44.87
CA THR A 79 18.10 -8.19 44.55
C THR A 79 18.30 -8.27 43.03
N PRO A 80 19.03 -7.32 42.40
CA PRO A 80 18.76 -6.90 41.02
C PRO A 80 19.48 -7.72 39.95
N ALA A 81 20.25 -8.74 40.30
CA ALA A 81 21.15 -9.43 39.38
C ALA A 81 20.62 -10.83 39.05
N LEU A 82 19.50 -10.91 38.32
CA LEU A 82 19.16 -12.16 37.64
C LEU A 82 20.35 -12.61 36.80
N THR A 83 20.69 -13.89 36.94
CA THR A 83 21.76 -14.59 36.24
C THR A 83 21.40 -14.80 34.76
N ARG A 84 21.25 -13.69 34.01
CA ARG A 84 20.73 -13.67 32.64
C ARG A 84 21.58 -14.50 31.68
N GLY A 85 20.93 -15.03 30.65
CA GLY A 85 21.60 -15.54 29.45
C GLY A 85 22.12 -14.38 28.61
N PHE A 86 23.25 -14.59 27.92
CA PHE A 86 23.84 -13.62 27.01
C PHE A 86 24.21 -14.24 25.67
N ILE A 87 23.91 -13.52 24.59
CA ILE A 87 24.40 -13.82 23.25
C ILE A 87 25.14 -12.57 22.79
N GLY A 88 26.46 -12.64 22.65
CA GLY A 88 27.31 -11.50 22.30
C GLY A 88 27.46 -10.49 23.43
N LYS A 89 28.44 -10.70 24.31
CA LYS A 89 28.69 -9.88 25.50
C LYS A 89 30.10 -9.27 25.50
N ASP A 90 30.20 -8.00 25.87
CA ASP A 90 31.45 -7.27 26.17
C ASP A 90 32.54 -7.44 25.10
N GLY A 91 32.17 -7.24 23.83
CA GLY A 91 33.06 -7.35 22.67
C GLY A 91 33.08 -8.73 22.01
N GLY A 92 32.44 -9.73 22.61
CA GLY A 92 32.27 -11.06 22.01
C GLY A 92 31.21 -11.09 20.90
N VAL A 93 31.38 -12.03 19.96
CA VAL A 93 30.41 -12.33 18.90
C VAL A 93 29.71 -13.63 19.22
N GLY A 94 28.40 -13.59 19.47
CA GLY A 94 27.61 -14.75 19.84
C GLY A 94 26.51 -15.02 18.82
N VAL A 95 26.36 -16.29 18.43
CA VAL A 95 25.27 -16.74 17.56
C VAL A 95 24.60 -17.97 18.17
N VAL A 96 23.29 -17.92 18.34
CA VAL A 96 22.45 -19.09 18.64
C VAL A 96 21.49 -19.26 17.48
N SER A 97 21.52 -20.41 16.83
CA SER A 97 20.67 -20.71 15.67
C SER A 97 19.87 -21.97 15.92
N MET A 98 18.57 -21.87 15.75
CA MET A 98 17.65 -23.01 15.67
C MET A 98 17.35 -23.24 14.20
N HIS A 99 17.59 -24.45 13.72
CA HIS A 99 17.37 -24.80 12.32
C HIS A 99 16.03 -25.52 12.14
N ASP A 100 15.70 -25.87 10.91
CA ASP A 100 14.54 -26.69 10.61
C ASP A 100 14.59 -28.02 11.39
N PRO A 101 13.52 -28.40 12.09
CA PRO A 101 13.51 -29.65 12.82
C PRO A 101 13.38 -30.86 11.88
N ALA A 102 13.88 -32.02 12.33
CA ALA A 102 13.55 -33.29 11.70
C ALA A 102 12.06 -33.60 11.89
N ALA A 103 11.46 -34.34 10.94
CA ALA A 103 10.05 -34.70 10.98
C ALA A 103 9.65 -35.37 12.30
N GLY A 104 8.70 -34.77 13.03
CA GLY A 104 8.21 -35.28 14.32
C GLY A 104 9.04 -34.89 15.55
N ALA A 105 10.15 -34.16 15.38
CA ALA A 105 10.93 -33.58 16.47
C ALA A 105 10.75 -32.05 16.51
N ARG A 106 11.00 -31.41 17.65
CA ARG A 106 11.00 -29.94 17.77
C ARG A 106 12.29 -29.45 18.39
N ASN A 107 12.86 -28.41 17.79
CA ASN A 107 13.98 -27.67 18.38
C ASN A 107 13.44 -26.72 19.45
N ILE A 108 14.01 -26.74 20.65
CA ILE A 108 13.55 -25.91 21.78
C ILE A 108 14.74 -25.19 22.42
N ALA A 109 14.58 -23.90 22.72
CA ALA A 109 15.50 -23.15 23.58
C ALA A 109 14.72 -22.42 24.69
N GLN A 110 15.14 -22.56 25.93
CA GLN A 110 14.50 -21.91 27.07
C GLN A 110 15.53 -21.10 27.87
N PHE A 111 15.22 -19.84 28.11
CA PHE A 111 16.01 -18.92 28.93
C PHE A 111 15.18 -18.48 30.12
N SER A 112 15.30 -19.21 31.23
CA SER A 112 14.37 -19.08 32.34
C SER A 112 14.61 -17.84 33.21
N ASN A 113 15.79 -17.21 33.16
CA ASN A 113 16.14 -16.05 34.01
C ASN A 113 16.48 -14.79 33.18
N GLY A 114 15.89 -14.67 32.00
CA GLY A 114 16.06 -13.58 31.05
C GLY A 114 17.20 -13.81 30.06
N LEU A 115 17.15 -13.06 28.95
CA LEU A 115 18.10 -13.12 27.85
C LEU A 115 18.46 -11.71 27.37
N VAL A 116 19.75 -11.46 27.21
CA VAL A 116 20.28 -10.27 26.55
C VAL A 116 20.99 -10.65 25.27
N VAL A 117 20.55 -10.11 24.13
CA VAL A 117 21.15 -10.31 22.82
C VAL A 117 21.86 -9.03 22.42
N GLY A 118 23.19 -9.04 22.44
CA GLY A 118 24.03 -7.86 22.24
C GLY A 118 24.13 -7.00 23.48
N SER A 119 25.27 -7.02 24.17
CA SER A 119 25.51 -6.19 25.37
C SER A 119 26.97 -5.73 25.47
N GLY A 120 27.20 -4.55 26.05
CA GLY A 120 28.50 -3.88 25.99
C GLY A 120 28.95 -3.73 24.53
N SER A 121 30.24 -3.79 24.23
CA SER A 121 30.71 -3.79 22.84
C SER A 121 30.41 -5.09 22.04
N GLY A 122 29.60 -6.00 22.58
CA GLY A 122 29.30 -7.32 22.00
C GLY A 122 28.30 -7.29 20.85
N ARG A 123 28.33 -8.35 20.02
CA ARG A 123 27.38 -8.57 18.92
C ARG A 123 26.68 -9.90 19.09
N GLY A 124 25.36 -9.87 19.27
CA GLY A 124 24.54 -11.06 19.50
C GLY A 124 23.56 -11.32 18.36
N THR A 125 23.40 -12.60 18.00
CA THR A 125 22.35 -13.04 17.06
C THR A 125 21.64 -14.27 17.60
N LEU A 126 20.31 -14.18 17.70
CA LEU A 126 19.43 -15.31 17.92
C LEU A 126 18.58 -15.52 16.66
N ASP A 127 18.84 -16.61 15.95
CA ASP A 127 18.08 -17.02 14.77
C ASP A 127 17.17 -18.19 15.12
N VAL A 128 15.87 -18.00 14.99
CA VAL A 128 14.86 -19.04 15.17
C VAL A 128 14.23 -19.34 13.82
N LEU A 129 14.68 -20.43 13.20
CA LEU A 129 14.24 -20.86 11.88
C LEU A 129 13.25 -22.04 11.97
N GLY A 130 12.45 -22.22 10.94
CA GLY A 130 11.57 -23.37 10.77
C GLY A 130 10.45 -23.42 11.81
N ALA A 131 10.37 -24.53 12.56
CA ALA A 131 9.38 -24.73 13.64
C ALA A 131 10.01 -24.66 15.04
N GLY A 132 11.10 -23.89 15.19
CA GLY A 132 11.81 -23.70 16.45
C GLY A 132 10.97 -22.99 17.52
N LYS A 133 11.11 -23.40 18.78
CA LYS A 133 10.38 -22.81 19.91
C LYS A 133 11.36 -22.19 20.91
N VAL A 134 11.22 -20.90 21.19
CA VAL A 134 12.00 -20.18 22.20
C VAL A 134 11.09 -19.66 23.30
N SER A 135 11.49 -19.82 24.56
CA SER A 135 10.90 -19.08 25.68
C SER A 135 11.93 -18.29 26.45
N VAL A 136 11.54 -17.08 26.86
CA VAL A 136 12.30 -16.20 27.74
C VAL A 136 11.40 -15.75 28.88
N SER A 137 11.84 -15.94 30.12
CA SER A 137 11.09 -15.56 31.32
C SER A 137 11.99 -14.97 32.40
N ASN A 138 11.40 -14.39 33.46
CA ASN A 138 12.13 -13.84 34.61
C ASN A 138 12.30 -14.83 35.78
N GLY A 139 12.05 -16.11 35.52
CA GLY A 139 12.20 -17.18 36.51
C GLY A 139 10.88 -17.51 37.18
N ALA A 140 10.92 -18.55 38.00
CA ALA A 140 9.75 -18.98 38.76
C ALA A 140 9.47 -18.04 39.94
N THR A 141 8.20 -17.87 40.29
CA THR A 141 7.76 -17.23 41.53
C THR A 141 6.62 -18.03 42.17
N SER A 142 6.56 -18.02 43.51
CA SER A 142 5.41 -18.52 44.27
C SER A 142 4.55 -17.37 44.83
N ALA A 143 4.91 -16.12 44.56
CA ALA A 143 4.19 -14.96 45.07
C ALA A 143 3.08 -14.55 44.09
N ALA A 144 1.83 -14.61 44.57
CA ALA A 144 0.68 -14.10 43.82
C ALA A 144 0.89 -12.62 43.51
N CYS A 145 1.21 -11.79 44.50
CA CYS A 145 1.43 -10.35 44.34
C CYS A 145 2.79 -9.93 44.93
N LEU A 146 3.71 -9.48 44.08
CA LEU A 146 5.01 -8.96 44.50
C LEU A 146 4.90 -7.44 44.69
N ASN A 147 4.93 -6.97 45.94
CA ASN A 147 5.13 -5.54 46.28
C ASN A 147 6.58 -5.09 46.05
N ALA A 148 7.24 -5.60 45.01
CA ALA A 148 8.63 -5.38 44.68
C ALA A 148 8.76 -4.44 43.47
N ALA A 149 9.96 -3.91 43.23
CA ALA A 149 10.25 -3.13 42.02
C ALA A 149 9.88 -3.92 40.75
N PRO A 150 9.46 -3.24 39.66
CA PRO A 150 9.12 -3.91 38.40
C PRO A 150 10.27 -4.82 37.94
N ALA A 151 9.94 -6.05 37.54
CA ALA A 151 10.93 -6.97 37.02
C ALA A 151 11.58 -6.38 35.76
N PRO A 152 12.89 -6.60 35.53
CA PRO A 152 13.54 -6.17 34.30
C PRO A 152 12.88 -6.84 33.09
N ALA A 153 12.99 -6.23 31.91
CA ALA A 153 12.51 -6.86 30.68
C ALA A 153 13.17 -8.24 30.50
N PRO A 154 12.39 -9.34 30.41
CA PRO A 154 12.94 -10.68 30.22
C PRO A 154 13.81 -10.80 28.98
N LEU A 155 13.40 -10.16 27.88
CA LEU A 155 14.19 -10.11 26.65
C LEU A 155 14.69 -8.69 26.38
N GLN A 156 16.00 -8.56 26.24
CA GLN A 156 16.67 -7.31 25.87
C GLN A 156 17.46 -7.52 24.59
N ILE A 157 17.31 -6.60 23.64
CA ILE A 157 17.97 -6.64 22.33
C ILE A 157 18.73 -5.33 22.14
N GLY A 158 20.06 -5.42 22.09
CA GLY A 158 20.96 -4.28 21.93
C GLY A 158 21.02 -3.33 23.13
N GLY A 159 21.08 -2.03 22.88
CA GLY A 159 21.19 -0.97 23.87
C GLY A 159 22.61 -0.46 24.06
N SER A 160 23.47 -1.28 24.68
CA SER A 160 24.91 -0.97 24.78
C SER A 160 25.77 -1.67 23.73
N GLY A 161 25.20 -2.68 23.06
CA GLY A 161 25.83 -3.46 21.97
C GLY A 161 24.86 -3.71 20.82
N VAL A 162 25.26 -4.54 19.86
CA VAL A 162 24.45 -4.84 18.66
C VAL A 162 23.71 -6.15 18.88
N GLY A 163 22.38 -6.12 18.79
CA GLY A 163 21.52 -7.27 19.02
C GLY A 163 20.59 -7.55 17.84
N LEU A 164 20.51 -8.81 17.44
CA LEU A 164 19.57 -9.26 16.41
C LEU A 164 18.81 -10.50 16.88
N VAL A 165 17.48 -10.43 16.89
CA VAL A 165 16.61 -11.58 17.07
C VAL A 165 15.78 -11.74 15.80
N ARG A 166 15.92 -12.87 15.12
CA ARG A 166 15.21 -13.17 13.89
C ARG A 166 14.32 -14.40 14.07
N MET A 167 13.04 -14.23 13.78
CA MET A 167 12.04 -15.29 13.76
C MET A 167 11.58 -15.52 12.33
N SER A 168 11.74 -16.73 11.78
CA SER A 168 11.30 -17.08 10.43
C SER A 168 10.85 -18.55 10.37
N GLY A 169 9.65 -18.80 9.82
CA GLY A 169 9.10 -20.13 9.59
C GLY A 169 7.71 -20.32 10.24
N GLY A 170 6.83 -21.07 9.57
CA GLY A 170 5.39 -21.07 9.87
C GLY A 170 4.94 -21.76 11.16
N ASP A 171 5.90 -22.18 11.99
CA ASP A 171 5.70 -22.68 13.35
C ASP A 171 6.82 -22.17 14.28
N ALA A 172 7.59 -21.16 13.90
CA ALA A 172 8.59 -20.58 14.78
C ALA A 172 7.89 -19.70 15.82
N ASP A 173 8.06 -20.00 17.11
CA ASP A 173 7.46 -19.22 18.19
C ASP A 173 8.52 -18.70 19.16
N LEU A 174 8.42 -17.41 19.48
CA LEU A 174 9.12 -16.80 20.61
C LEU A 174 8.10 -16.37 21.65
N LEU A 175 8.16 -17.00 22.81
CA LEU A 175 7.37 -16.65 23.97
C LEU A 175 8.20 -15.81 24.94
N VAL A 176 7.72 -14.60 25.25
CA VAL A 176 8.30 -13.74 26.29
C VAL A 176 7.27 -13.56 27.41
N SER A 177 7.63 -14.00 28.60
CA SER A 177 6.79 -13.94 29.81
C SER A 177 7.53 -13.30 30.97
N GLY A 178 6.81 -12.81 31.97
CA GLY A 178 7.41 -12.29 33.19
C GLY A 178 7.90 -13.44 34.07
N HIS A 179 7.73 -13.30 35.38
CA HIS A 179 7.83 -14.44 36.27
C HIS A 179 6.70 -15.44 35.96
N TYR A 180 7.00 -16.72 35.90
CA TYR A 180 5.99 -17.76 35.73
C TYR A 180 5.72 -18.46 37.06
N ILE A 181 4.51 -19.03 37.20
CA ILE A 181 4.10 -19.73 38.41
C ILE A 181 4.41 -21.22 38.26
N MET A 182 4.99 -21.83 39.30
CA MET A 182 5.20 -23.29 39.34
C MET A 182 3.87 -24.03 39.49
N GLY A 183 3.63 -25.01 38.62
CA GLY A 183 2.35 -25.67 38.44
C GLY A 183 1.81 -26.54 39.60
N GLU A 184 2.46 -26.57 40.75
CA GLU A 184 2.03 -27.44 41.86
C GLU A 184 1.04 -26.77 42.83
N ASP A 185 0.84 -25.44 42.74
CA ASP A 185 -0.10 -24.74 43.62
C ASP A 185 -1.42 -24.36 42.90
N PRO A 186 -2.52 -25.10 43.13
CA PRO A 186 -3.83 -24.78 42.54
C PRO A 186 -4.42 -23.45 43.05
N SER A 187 -3.86 -22.83 44.08
CA SER A 187 -4.26 -21.49 44.55
C SER A 187 -3.65 -20.33 43.75
N LEU A 188 -2.63 -20.61 42.91
CA LEU A 188 -1.90 -19.64 42.09
C LEU A 188 -2.21 -19.77 40.59
N ASN A 189 -3.48 -19.99 40.24
CA ASN A 189 -3.90 -20.13 38.84
C ASN A 189 -3.81 -18.78 38.10
N LEU A 190 -3.00 -18.69 37.03
CA LEU A 190 -2.93 -17.51 36.17
C LEU A 190 -4.27 -17.20 35.46
N GLN A 191 -5.22 -18.13 35.40
CA GLN A 191 -6.59 -17.86 34.93
C GLN A 191 -7.34 -16.82 35.78
N SER A 192 -6.95 -16.65 37.05
CA SER A 192 -7.60 -15.72 37.98
C SER A 192 -6.69 -14.62 38.51
N ASN A 193 -5.35 -14.72 38.35
CA ASN A 193 -4.36 -13.90 39.08
C ASN A 193 -3.17 -13.44 38.19
N VAL A 194 -3.43 -12.76 37.06
CA VAL A 194 -2.36 -12.11 36.27
C VAL A 194 -2.01 -10.75 36.87
N HIS A 195 -0.72 -10.51 37.07
CA HIS A 195 -0.17 -9.30 37.68
C HIS A 195 1.02 -8.79 36.86
N ASP A 196 1.44 -7.53 37.07
CA ASP A 196 2.50 -6.90 36.28
C ASP A 196 3.81 -7.70 36.23
N HIS A 197 4.18 -8.38 37.33
CA HIS A 197 5.40 -9.19 37.37
C HIS A 197 5.29 -10.50 36.59
N HIS A 198 4.07 -10.98 36.29
CA HIS A 198 3.85 -12.16 35.44
C HIS A 198 3.86 -11.82 33.95
N ILE A 199 3.72 -10.54 33.61
CA ILE A 199 3.63 -10.08 32.24
C ILE A 199 5.03 -9.82 31.68
N GLY A 200 5.31 -10.44 30.54
CA GLY A 200 6.56 -10.30 29.82
C GLY A 200 6.71 -8.94 29.18
N LYS A 201 7.96 -8.58 28.90
CA LYS A 201 8.32 -7.34 28.22
C LYS A 201 9.50 -7.59 27.30
N ILE A 202 9.47 -7.01 26.11
CA ILE A 202 10.64 -6.92 25.24
C ILE A 202 11.16 -5.49 25.27
N GLN A 203 12.47 -5.33 25.50
CA GLN A 203 13.16 -4.04 25.38
C GLN A 203 14.12 -4.10 24.20
N ILE A 204 13.99 -3.16 23.27
CA ILE A 204 14.88 -2.99 22.12
C ILE A 204 15.56 -1.64 22.27
N GLY A 205 16.88 -1.63 22.42
CA GLY A 205 17.67 -0.40 22.53
C GLY A 205 18.39 -0.04 21.24
N ASN A 206 19.40 0.84 21.33
CA ASN A 206 20.28 1.16 20.20
C ASN A 206 20.85 -0.10 19.54
N ASP A 207 20.84 -0.12 18.22
CA ASP A 207 21.35 -1.23 17.38
C ASP A 207 20.72 -2.60 17.71
N GLY A 208 19.54 -2.59 18.34
CA GLY A 208 18.70 -3.74 18.57
C GLY A 208 17.70 -3.92 17.43
N VAL A 209 17.58 -5.14 16.91
CA VAL A 209 16.65 -5.48 15.82
C VAL A 209 15.86 -6.73 16.16
N LEU A 210 14.54 -6.64 16.05
CA LEU A 210 13.61 -7.77 16.11
C LEU A 210 12.97 -7.97 14.74
N VAL A 211 13.03 -9.19 14.20
CA VAL A 211 12.44 -9.55 12.90
C VAL A 211 11.45 -10.68 13.08
N THR A 212 10.26 -10.55 12.47
CA THR A 212 9.25 -11.62 12.37
C THR A 212 8.84 -11.84 10.91
N ALA A 213 9.13 -13.03 10.40
CA ALA A 213 9.01 -13.39 8.99
C ALA A 213 8.36 -14.76 8.81
N ASP A 214 7.90 -15.04 7.60
CA ASP A 214 7.48 -16.36 7.12
C ASP A 214 6.54 -17.08 8.09
N GLN A 215 5.50 -16.36 8.55
CA GLN A 215 4.47 -16.83 9.49
C GLN A 215 4.97 -17.15 10.91
N ALA A 216 6.20 -16.79 11.28
CA ALA A 216 6.69 -16.88 12.64
C ALA A 216 5.87 -16.00 13.60
N SER A 217 5.84 -16.34 14.89
CA SER A 217 5.09 -15.61 15.90
C SER A 217 5.96 -15.16 17.08
N VAL A 218 5.81 -13.90 17.47
CA VAL A 218 6.36 -13.34 18.70
C VAL A 218 5.20 -13.08 19.65
N LYS A 219 5.22 -13.68 20.83
CA LYS A 219 4.14 -13.65 21.82
C LYS A 219 4.65 -13.06 23.11
N VAL A 220 4.09 -11.91 23.51
CA VAL A 220 4.47 -11.20 24.73
C VAL A 220 3.29 -11.15 25.68
N GLY A 221 3.45 -11.73 26.87
CA GLY A 221 2.35 -11.81 27.83
C GLY A 221 2.68 -12.62 29.06
N ALA A 222 1.72 -13.39 29.57
CA ALA A 222 1.91 -14.25 30.73
C ALA A 222 1.80 -15.72 30.31
N ALA A 223 2.63 -16.56 30.92
CA ALA A 223 2.64 -17.99 30.66
C ALA A 223 2.87 -18.78 31.96
N GLN A 224 2.19 -19.91 32.09
CA GLN A 224 2.46 -20.91 33.11
C GLN A 224 3.23 -22.06 32.49
N ILE A 225 4.46 -22.26 32.93
CA ILE A 225 5.39 -23.26 32.39
C ILE A 225 5.52 -24.38 33.43
N TRP A 226 5.17 -25.62 33.06
CA TRP A 226 5.29 -26.79 33.94
C TRP A 226 6.71 -27.36 33.96
N ASN A 227 7.09 -27.94 35.12
CA ASN A 227 8.41 -28.47 35.46
C ASN A 227 9.13 -29.22 34.31
N PHE A 228 10.45 -29.06 34.27
CA PHE A 228 11.45 -29.61 33.32
C PHE A 228 11.43 -31.15 33.09
N GLN A 229 10.52 -31.89 33.71
CA GLN A 229 10.60 -33.35 33.90
C GLN A 229 10.17 -34.20 32.70
N GLY A 230 9.82 -33.61 31.54
CA GLY A 230 9.32 -34.36 30.39
C GLY A 230 9.62 -33.71 29.04
N TRP A 231 10.89 -33.66 28.64
CA TRP A 231 11.29 -33.24 27.29
C TRP A 231 10.73 -34.18 26.19
N ASP A 232 10.12 -35.31 26.55
CA ASP A 232 9.49 -36.27 25.63
C ASP A 232 8.17 -35.75 25.02
N SER A 233 7.64 -34.62 25.48
CA SER A 233 6.30 -34.11 25.12
C SER A 233 6.21 -33.30 23.81
N GLY A 234 7.31 -33.07 23.10
CA GLY A 234 7.26 -32.45 21.75
C GLY A 234 6.80 -30.99 21.73
N GLY A 235 6.90 -30.25 22.84
CA GLY A 235 6.61 -28.81 22.97
C GLY A 235 7.19 -28.20 24.24
N ILE A 236 7.06 -26.87 24.43
CA ILE A 236 7.26 -26.24 25.75
C ILE A 236 6.03 -26.62 26.59
N PRO A 237 6.16 -27.27 27.75
CA PRO A 237 5.03 -27.69 28.55
C PRO A 237 4.33 -26.47 29.16
N LEU A 238 3.31 -25.97 28.47
CA LEU A 238 2.50 -24.82 28.85
C LEU A 238 1.12 -25.30 29.31
N THR A 239 0.63 -24.77 30.43
CA THR A 239 -0.72 -25.09 30.94
C THR A 239 -1.66 -23.89 30.98
N TYR A 240 -1.12 -22.68 30.86
CA TYR A 240 -1.89 -21.44 30.70
C TYR A 240 -1.08 -20.42 29.93
N GLU A 241 -1.75 -19.71 29.01
CA GLU A 241 -1.14 -18.73 28.11
C GLU A 241 -2.11 -17.58 27.88
N THR A 242 -1.66 -16.36 28.17
CA THR A 242 -2.35 -15.13 27.77
C THR A 242 -1.36 -14.23 27.08
N TYR A 243 -1.52 -14.09 25.76
CA TYR A 243 -0.65 -13.29 24.90
C TYR A 243 -1.30 -11.97 24.53
N GLY A 244 -0.50 -11.04 24.00
CA GLY A 244 -1.01 -9.72 23.65
C GLY A 244 -1.20 -8.80 24.85
N ILE A 245 -0.62 -9.14 26.00
CA ILE A 245 -0.78 -8.37 27.25
C ILE A 245 0.51 -7.71 27.71
N GLY A 246 1.66 -8.14 27.19
CA GLY A 246 2.95 -7.53 27.50
C GLY A 246 3.42 -6.55 26.41
N PRO A 247 4.11 -5.45 26.78
CA PRO A 247 4.54 -4.42 25.85
C PRO A 247 5.86 -4.75 25.16
N ILE A 248 6.09 -4.09 24.03
CA ILE A 248 7.40 -4.00 23.39
C ILE A 248 7.83 -2.53 23.38
N ASP A 249 8.92 -2.23 24.10
CA ASP A 249 9.49 -0.88 24.15
C ASP A 249 10.70 -0.81 23.23
N VAL A 250 10.64 0.09 22.25
CA VAL A 250 11.70 0.36 21.30
C VAL A 250 12.26 1.75 21.60
N ASP A 251 13.55 1.83 21.88
CA ASP A 251 14.24 3.05 22.29
C ASP A 251 15.49 3.25 21.41
N GLY A 252 16.04 4.48 21.43
CA GLY A 252 17.26 4.80 20.70
C GLY A 252 17.12 4.54 19.19
N THR A 253 18.04 3.78 18.60
CA THR A 253 17.98 3.36 17.19
C THR A 253 17.33 1.98 16.97
N GLY A 254 16.64 1.43 17.96
CA GLY A 254 16.02 0.11 17.90
C GLY A 254 14.97 -0.04 16.79
N GLN A 255 14.87 -1.24 16.22
CA GLN A 255 14.02 -1.50 15.05
C GLN A 255 13.20 -2.80 15.20
N ILE A 256 11.99 -2.79 14.65
CA ILE A 256 11.16 -3.98 14.44
C ILE A 256 10.85 -4.13 12.96
N TYR A 257 10.95 -5.35 12.42
CA TYR A 257 10.59 -5.67 11.04
C TYR A 257 9.53 -6.77 10.97
N TYR A 258 8.44 -6.50 10.28
CA TYR A 258 7.54 -7.53 9.74
C TYR A 258 7.99 -7.86 8.31
N GLY A 259 8.40 -9.10 8.09
CA GLY A 259 9.08 -9.53 6.86
C GLY A 259 10.59 -9.49 7.05
N SER A 260 11.30 -8.65 6.28
CA SER A 260 12.77 -8.64 6.28
C SER A 260 13.37 -7.32 6.74
N GLU A 261 14.48 -7.41 7.47
CA GLU A 261 15.41 -6.33 7.79
C GLU A 261 16.38 -5.97 6.65
N THR A 262 16.32 -6.70 5.54
CA THR A 262 17.14 -6.47 4.33
C THR A 262 16.30 -5.84 3.23
N ALA A 263 16.93 -5.36 2.15
CA ALA A 263 16.20 -4.77 1.02
C ALA A 263 15.25 -5.75 0.29
N THR A 264 15.37 -7.06 0.50
CA THR A 264 14.51 -8.06 -0.16
C THR A 264 13.40 -8.49 0.80
N PRO A 265 12.11 -8.27 0.45
CA PRO A 265 11.00 -8.62 1.33
C PRO A 265 10.83 -10.15 1.46
N SER A 266 10.38 -10.60 2.63
CA SER A 266 9.95 -11.98 2.90
C SER A 266 8.46 -12.04 3.27
N ALA A 267 7.87 -13.23 3.44
CA ALA A 267 6.50 -13.27 3.95
C ALA A 267 6.46 -12.68 5.38
N PRO A 268 5.39 -12.01 5.80
CA PRO A 268 5.33 -11.45 7.14
C PRO A 268 5.14 -12.55 8.19
N GLY A 269 5.70 -12.34 9.38
CA GLY A 269 5.30 -13.03 10.60
C GLY A 269 4.23 -12.25 11.37
N SER A 270 4.08 -12.53 12.66
CA SER A 270 3.11 -11.92 13.56
C SER A 270 3.73 -11.54 14.92
N ILE A 271 3.14 -10.55 15.57
CA ILE A 271 3.45 -10.17 16.97
C ILE A 271 2.14 -10.06 17.73
N GLN A 272 2.10 -10.64 18.93
CA GLN A 272 1.03 -10.47 19.90
C GLN A 272 1.60 -9.75 21.12
N ALA A 273 1.35 -8.45 21.22
CA ALA A 273 1.78 -7.59 22.32
C ALA A 273 0.64 -6.64 22.73
N SER A 274 0.69 -6.08 23.94
CA SER A 274 -0.32 -5.09 24.38
C SER A 274 -0.22 -3.79 23.60
N HIS A 275 1.01 -3.40 23.27
CA HIS A 275 1.33 -2.30 22.37
C HIS A 275 2.81 -2.36 22.00
N ILE A 276 3.18 -1.61 20.96
CA ILE A 276 4.57 -1.27 20.62
C ILE A 276 4.77 0.22 20.91
N GLN A 277 5.68 0.53 21.82
CA GLN A 277 6.05 1.88 22.19
C GLN A 277 7.34 2.29 21.47
N LEU A 278 7.24 3.20 20.50
CA LEU A 278 8.38 3.80 19.81
C LEU A 278 8.81 5.07 20.56
N THR A 279 9.80 4.93 21.43
CA THR A 279 10.13 5.91 22.48
C THR A 279 10.87 7.13 21.94
N THR A 280 11.69 6.96 20.92
CA THR A 280 12.56 8.00 20.34
C THR A 280 12.24 8.23 18.86
N PRO A 281 12.54 9.43 18.31
CA PRO A 281 12.33 9.72 16.89
C PRO A 281 13.12 8.80 15.92
N THR A 282 14.15 8.11 16.42
CA THR A 282 15.01 7.21 15.64
C THR A 282 14.61 5.74 15.76
N SER A 283 13.77 5.38 16.73
CA SER A 283 13.17 4.04 16.81
C SER A 283 12.16 3.86 15.67
N ALA A 284 12.04 2.66 15.10
CA ALA A 284 11.05 2.45 14.05
C ALA A 284 10.45 1.04 13.99
N LEU A 285 9.27 0.99 13.39
CA LEU A 285 8.57 -0.21 12.96
C LEU A 285 8.52 -0.22 11.43
N HIS A 286 9.03 -1.29 10.83
CA HIS A 286 9.11 -1.47 9.39
C HIS A 286 8.19 -2.60 8.91
N PHE A 287 7.43 -2.33 7.85
CA PHE A 287 6.71 -3.31 7.06
C PHE A 287 7.43 -3.52 5.73
N ASN A 288 8.19 -4.60 5.65
CA ASN A 288 8.95 -4.96 4.46
C ASN A 288 8.69 -6.43 4.11
N HIS A 289 7.51 -6.67 3.56
CA HIS A 289 7.01 -8.02 3.35
C HIS A 289 6.42 -8.23 1.96
N THR A 290 6.15 -9.48 1.63
CA THR A 290 5.50 -9.91 0.37
C THR A 290 3.99 -10.09 0.51
N GLY A 291 3.46 -10.04 1.74
CA GLY A 291 2.03 -10.19 2.03
C GLY A 291 1.17 -9.15 1.29
N SER A 292 0.05 -9.60 0.72
CA SER A 292 -0.93 -8.77 0.00
C SER A 292 -2.01 -8.17 0.91
N ASN A 293 -2.06 -8.58 2.17
CA ASN A 293 -2.97 -8.04 3.18
C ASN A 293 -2.49 -8.43 4.60
N LEU A 294 -1.37 -7.88 5.05
CA LEU A 294 -0.97 -8.00 6.45
C LEU A 294 -1.93 -7.17 7.30
N SER A 295 -2.70 -7.82 8.16
CA SER A 295 -3.53 -7.13 9.15
C SER A 295 -2.67 -6.82 10.38
N PHE A 296 -2.35 -5.55 10.59
CA PHE A 296 -1.61 -5.09 11.76
C PHE A 296 -2.57 -4.51 12.80
N ASP A 297 -2.70 -5.21 13.92
CA ASP A 297 -3.70 -4.97 14.96
C ASP A 297 -3.10 -4.64 16.35
N VAL A 298 -1.77 -4.55 16.43
CA VAL A 298 -1.06 -4.17 17.66
C VAL A 298 -1.10 -2.64 17.82
N PRO A 299 -1.51 -2.10 18.98
CA PRO A 299 -1.48 -0.65 19.20
C PRO A 299 -0.07 -0.06 19.12
N LEU A 300 0.05 1.09 18.45
CA LEU A 300 1.27 1.88 18.37
C LEU A 300 1.21 3.10 19.27
N LYS A 301 2.36 3.43 19.85
CA LYS A 301 2.53 4.60 20.71
C LYS A 301 3.85 5.28 20.46
N GLY A 302 3.91 6.57 20.82
CA GLY A 302 5.15 7.32 20.88
C GLY A 302 5.51 8.02 19.57
N VAL A 303 6.76 8.46 19.49
CA VAL A 303 7.25 9.48 18.55
C VAL A 303 8.17 8.92 17.46
N GLY A 304 8.49 7.62 17.52
CA GLY A 304 9.31 6.98 16.49
C GLY A 304 8.59 6.77 15.16
N ARG A 305 9.24 6.13 14.20
CA ARG A 305 8.82 6.10 12.81
C ARG A 305 7.99 4.86 12.48
N LEU A 306 6.92 5.02 11.71
CA LEU A 306 6.20 3.92 11.08
C LEU A 306 6.56 3.89 9.59
N VAL A 307 7.14 2.79 9.11
CA VAL A 307 7.73 2.72 7.77
C VAL A 307 7.12 1.56 6.96
N GLN A 308 6.53 1.88 5.82
CA GLN A 308 6.03 0.92 4.83
C GLN A 308 7.00 0.87 3.64
N GLU A 309 7.61 -0.30 3.41
CA GLU A 309 8.64 -0.51 2.38
C GLU A 309 8.18 -1.48 1.28
N SER A 310 7.38 -2.50 1.62
CA SER A 310 6.89 -3.47 0.62
C SER A 310 5.64 -4.20 1.12
N GLY A 311 4.86 -4.72 0.18
CA GLY A 311 3.61 -5.43 0.46
C GLY A 311 2.46 -4.49 0.74
N THR A 312 1.34 -5.05 1.19
CA THR A 312 0.15 -4.30 1.60
C THR A 312 -0.13 -4.55 3.07
N THR A 313 -0.04 -3.51 3.88
CA THR A 313 -0.36 -3.54 5.31
C THR A 313 -1.64 -2.78 5.57
N THR A 314 -2.55 -3.37 6.33
CA THR A 314 -3.78 -2.75 6.79
C THR A 314 -3.66 -2.47 8.28
N MET A 315 -3.78 -1.19 8.66
CA MET A 315 -3.85 -0.77 10.07
C MET A 315 -5.22 -1.14 10.62
N ALA A 316 -5.36 -2.38 11.08
CA ALA A 316 -6.63 -2.95 11.51
C ALA A 316 -7.13 -2.35 12.83
N GLN A 317 -8.41 -2.54 13.10
CA GLN A 317 -8.97 -2.22 14.41
C GLN A 317 -8.29 -3.07 15.49
N VAL A 318 -7.91 -2.42 16.59
CA VAL A 318 -7.34 -3.08 17.75
C VAL A 318 -8.43 -3.93 18.42
N PRO A 319 -8.21 -5.23 18.66
CA PRO A 319 -9.15 -6.07 19.38
C PRO A 319 -9.37 -5.57 20.80
N ALA A 320 -10.60 -5.65 21.30
CA ALA A 320 -10.85 -5.45 22.73
C ALA A 320 -10.13 -6.57 23.52
N LEU A 321 -9.25 -6.20 24.44
CA LEU A 321 -8.60 -7.16 25.31
C LEU A 321 -9.62 -7.77 26.30
N PRO A 322 -9.44 -9.05 26.69
CA PRO A 322 -10.30 -9.66 27.70
C PRO A 322 -10.22 -8.86 29.01
N ALA A 323 -11.35 -8.67 29.69
CA ALA A 323 -11.35 -8.10 31.03
C ALA A 323 -10.57 -9.02 31.98
N PHE A 324 -9.51 -8.49 32.59
CA PHE A 324 -8.74 -9.26 33.56
C PHE A 324 -9.48 -9.29 34.91
N PRO A 325 -9.63 -10.46 35.55
CA PRO A 325 -10.01 -10.50 36.95
C PRO A 325 -8.85 -9.89 37.76
N ALA A 326 -9.01 -8.66 38.21
CA ALA A 326 -8.03 -7.99 39.07
C ALA A 326 -8.36 -8.27 40.54
N GLU A 327 -7.41 -8.82 41.29
CA GLU A 327 -7.48 -8.79 42.76
C GLU A 327 -7.24 -7.36 43.26
N SER A 328 -8.01 -6.95 44.28
CA SER A 328 -7.92 -5.61 44.88
C SER A 328 -6.51 -5.36 45.44
N GLY A 329 -5.78 -4.41 44.85
CA GLY A 329 -4.45 -3.98 45.31
C GLY A 329 -3.28 -4.43 44.44
N CYS A 330 -3.51 -5.29 43.43
CA CYS A 330 -2.45 -5.85 42.57
C CYS A 330 -2.78 -5.80 41.07
N ALA A 331 -3.79 -5.04 40.66
CA ALA A 331 -4.22 -4.93 39.26
C ALA A 331 -3.07 -4.54 38.30
N PRO A 332 -2.98 -5.16 37.11
CA PRO A 332 -2.00 -4.75 36.12
C PRO A 332 -2.07 -3.26 35.81
N THR A 333 -0.92 -2.58 35.78
CA THR A 333 -0.82 -1.15 35.45
C THR A 333 -0.44 -0.91 33.99
N ILE A 334 -0.20 -1.99 33.24
CA ILE A 334 0.14 -1.92 31.81
C ILE A 334 -0.99 -1.24 31.04
N ASP A 335 -0.61 -0.24 30.26
CA ASP A 335 -1.53 0.45 29.37
C ASP A 335 -1.91 -0.47 28.20
N HIS A 336 -3.21 -0.48 27.91
CA HIS A 336 -3.83 -1.30 26.87
C HIS A 336 -4.61 -0.37 25.94
N PRO A 337 -3.91 0.36 25.05
CA PRO A 337 -4.57 1.27 24.13
C PRO A 337 -5.52 0.48 23.23
N ILE A 338 -6.70 1.04 22.99
CA ILE A 338 -7.76 0.42 22.18
C ILE A 338 -7.76 0.92 20.73
N ASN A 339 -6.77 1.72 20.35
CA ASN A 339 -6.65 2.32 19.03
C ASN A 339 -5.20 2.77 18.77
N GLN A 340 -4.97 3.35 17.59
CA GLN A 340 -3.66 3.82 17.14
C GLN A 340 -3.40 5.31 17.45
N GLN A 341 -4.27 5.99 18.22
CA GLN A 341 -4.20 7.45 18.42
C GLN A 341 -3.07 7.88 19.36
N ALA A 342 -2.48 6.95 20.12
CA ALA A 342 -1.32 7.25 20.96
C ALA A 342 0.00 7.35 20.18
N PHE A 343 -0.02 7.01 18.88
CA PHE A 343 1.10 7.24 17.98
C PHE A 343 1.14 8.70 17.50
N THR A 344 2.28 9.34 17.70
CA THR A 344 2.55 10.74 17.34
C THR A 344 3.81 10.90 16.50
N GLY A 345 4.36 9.81 15.98
CA GLY A 345 5.52 9.83 15.11
C GLY A 345 5.18 10.15 13.64
N PRO A 346 6.20 10.20 12.77
CA PRO A 346 6.01 10.29 11.33
C PRO A 346 5.65 8.93 10.73
N VAL A 347 4.86 8.96 9.65
CA VAL A 347 4.52 7.82 8.80
C VAL A 347 5.23 7.96 7.46
N GLU A 348 5.92 6.93 7.03
CA GLU A 348 6.70 6.90 5.79
C GLU A 348 6.25 5.75 4.91
N VAL A 349 5.67 6.06 3.76
CA VAL A 349 5.24 5.08 2.75
C VAL A 349 6.20 5.15 1.57
N ASN A 350 7.31 4.41 1.70
CA ASN A 350 8.41 4.42 0.75
C ASN A 350 8.08 3.63 -0.51
N ALA A 351 7.43 2.48 -0.35
CA ALA A 351 6.89 1.64 -1.43
C ALA A 351 5.76 0.77 -0.86
N GLY A 352 5.17 -0.13 -1.66
CA GLY A 352 4.02 -0.94 -1.23
C GLY A 352 2.77 -0.11 -0.96
N THR A 353 1.88 -0.62 -0.10
CA THR A 353 0.60 0.03 0.26
C THR A 353 0.38 -0.02 1.77
N LEU A 354 0.05 1.13 2.36
CA LEU A 354 -0.46 1.23 3.73
C LEU A 354 -1.94 1.61 3.68
N VAL A 355 -2.80 0.76 4.22
CA VAL A 355 -4.27 0.92 4.23
C VAL A 355 -4.73 1.43 5.59
N LEU A 356 -5.54 2.48 5.59
CA LEU A 356 -6.20 3.06 6.77
C LEU A 356 -7.70 2.75 6.67
N PRO A 357 -8.17 1.59 7.17
CA PRO A 357 -9.47 1.01 6.83
C PRO A 357 -10.66 1.65 7.56
N THR A 358 -10.43 2.57 8.50
CA THR A 358 -11.48 3.28 9.25
C THR A 358 -11.11 4.74 9.40
N ASN A 359 -12.07 5.62 9.68
CA ASN A 359 -11.78 7.05 9.84
C ASN A 359 -10.73 7.33 10.94
N ASP A 360 -9.83 8.27 10.66
CA ASP A 360 -8.89 8.85 11.62
C ASP A 360 -8.03 7.83 12.39
N VAL A 361 -7.50 6.80 11.70
CA VAL A 361 -6.68 5.74 12.32
C VAL A 361 -5.46 6.31 13.03
N LEU A 362 -4.69 7.15 12.32
CA LEU A 362 -3.41 7.72 12.77
C LEU A 362 -3.51 9.25 12.90
N SER A 363 -4.63 9.76 13.39
CA SER A 363 -4.96 11.21 13.40
C SER A 363 -3.98 12.10 14.18
N ASN A 364 -3.22 11.53 15.12
CA ASN A 364 -2.21 12.24 15.90
C ASN A 364 -0.77 12.11 15.34
N ALA A 365 -0.57 11.33 14.27
CA ALA A 365 0.72 11.24 13.58
C ALA A 365 1.09 12.61 13.00
N GLN A 366 2.33 13.05 13.23
CA GLN A 366 2.72 14.44 12.93
C GLN A 366 2.86 14.72 11.44
N SER A 367 3.31 13.72 10.69
CA SER A 367 3.51 13.84 9.26
C SER A 367 3.33 12.51 8.52
N PHE A 368 2.97 12.61 7.24
CA PHE A 368 2.89 11.51 6.29
C PHE A 368 3.76 11.84 5.09
N THR A 369 4.79 11.03 4.87
CA THR A 369 5.64 11.08 3.67
C THR A 369 5.32 9.88 2.80
N VAL A 370 4.70 10.11 1.65
CA VAL A 370 4.37 9.06 0.68
C VAL A 370 5.34 9.21 -0.49
N ALA A 371 6.51 8.57 -0.41
CA ALA A 371 7.61 8.82 -1.36
C ALA A 371 7.40 8.10 -2.70
N GLY A 372 7.03 6.81 -2.64
CA GLY A 372 6.85 5.96 -3.83
C GLY A 372 5.82 4.84 -3.68
N GLY A 373 5.20 4.69 -2.51
CA GLY A 373 4.10 3.74 -2.30
C GLY A 373 2.72 4.40 -2.37
N THR A 374 1.72 3.67 -1.88
CA THR A 374 0.33 4.12 -1.81
C THR A 374 -0.14 4.23 -0.36
N LEU A 375 -0.62 5.40 0.05
CA LEU A 375 -1.43 5.55 1.26
C LEU A 375 -2.89 5.44 0.84
N MET A 376 -3.55 4.35 1.24
CA MET A 376 -4.90 4.01 0.84
C MET A 376 -5.89 4.27 1.98
N GLN A 377 -6.83 5.18 1.77
CA GLN A 377 -7.93 5.46 2.71
C GLN A 377 -9.16 4.60 2.38
N GLY A 378 -9.43 4.40 1.08
CA GLY A 378 -10.42 3.44 0.58
C GLY A 378 -11.80 3.58 1.22
N GLY A 379 -12.46 4.72 1.01
CA GLY A 379 -13.82 4.93 1.53
C GLY A 379 -13.86 5.52 2.94
N THR A 380 -12.75 6.12 3.38
CA THR A 380 -12.62 6.68 4.73
C THR A 380 -11.98 8.06 4.72
N SER A 381 -12.31 8.86 5.74
CA SER A 381 -11.72 10.17 5.95
C SER A 381 -10.58 10.12 6.97
N GLN A 382 -9.47 10.80 6.67
CA GLN A 382 -8.28 10.80 7.51
C GLN A 382 -7.78 12.22 7.81
N THR A 383 -7.28 12.41 9.02
CA THR A 383 -6.45 13.55 9.42
C THR A 383 -4.97 13.17 9.29
N LEU A 384 -4.28 13.79 8.34
CA LEU A 384 -2.90 13.48 7.95
C LEU A 384 -1.88 14.53 8.38
N ASN A 385 -2.30 15.65 8.99
CA ASN A 385 -1.39 16.72 9.41
C ASN A 385 -0.43 17.15 8.28
N GLN A 386 0.89 17.08 8.47
CA GLN A 386 1.84 17.51 7.44
C GLN A 386 2.02 16.42 6.37
N VAL A 387 1.76 16.74 5.10
CA VAL A 387 1.87 15.75 4.01
C VAL A 387 2.96 16.12 3.02
N THR A 388 3.83 15.16 2.72
CA THR A 388 4.78 15.20 1.59
C THR A 388 4.49 14.04 0.65
N LEU A 389 4.08 14.34 -0.58
CA LEU A 389 3.76 13.37 -1.60
C LEU A 389 4.85 13.36 -2.68
N GLY A 390 5.70 12.34 -2.69
CA GLY A 390 6.78 12.18 -3.65
C GLY A 390 6.29 11.92 -5.08
N ALA A 391 7.19 12.03 -6.07
CA ALA A 391 6.85 11.96 -7.49
C ALA A 391 6.06 10.70 -7.91
N ASN A 392 6.38 9.58 -7.26
CA ASN A 392 5.75 8.27 -7.47
C ASN A 392 4.76 7.90 -6.35
N GLY A 393 4.58 8.78 -5.36
CA GLY A 393 3.66 8.56 -4.26
C GLY A 393 2.20 8.72 -4.69
N THR A 394 1.34 7.90 -4.11
CA THR A 394 -0.11 7.96 -4.35
C THR A 394 -0.87 8.08 -3.04
N LEU A 395 -1.74 9.09 -2.94
CA LEU A 395 -2.79 9.14 -1.92
C LEU A 395 -4.10 8.69 -2.57
N GLN A 396 -4.67 7.59 -2.11
CA GLN A 396 -5.86 6.99 -2.71
C GLN A 396 -7.06 7.10 -1.77
N LEU A 397 -8.03 7.94 -2.12
CA LEU A 397 -9.32 8.01 -1.45
C LEU A 397 -10.31 7.03 -2.08
N THR A 398 -10.18 6.80 -3.40
CA THR A 398 -11.10 5.98 -4.18
C THR A 398 -11.31 4.58 -3.60
N ASP A 399 -12.56 4.14 -3.60
CA ASP A 399 -13.03 2.85 -3.11
C ASP A 399 -13.96 2.14 -4.12
N SER A 400 -13.73 2.41 -5.41
CA SER A 400 -14.58 2.00 -6.54
C SER A 400 -15.95 2.68 -6.57
N GLY A 401 -16.03 3.91 -6.04
CA GLY A 401 -17.24 4.73 -6.03
C GLY A 401 -18.30 4.26 -5.04
N GLN A 402 -17.91 3.51 -4.01
CA GLN A 402 -18.77 3.09 -2.90
C GLN A 402 -18.99 4.26 -1.93
N SER A 403 -18.01 5.15 -1.82
CA SER A 403 -18.06 6.45 -1.17
C SER A 403 -17.64 7.54 -2.15
N THR A 404 -18.17 8.74 -1.96
CA THR A 404 -17.90 9.91 -2.82
C THR A 404 -17.87 11.18 -1.99
N SER A 405 -17.41 11.09 -0.73
CA SER A 405 -17.41 12.18 0.23
C SER A 405 -16.28 12.06 1.24
N ASP A 406 -15.25 11.28 0.90
CA ASP A 406 -14.11 11.09 1.78
C ASP A 406 -13.20 12.30 1.78
N ILE A 407 -12.53 12.50 2.90
CA ILE A 407 -11.73 13.70 3.14
C ILE A 407 -10.34 13.31 3.63
N ALA A 408 -9.33 13.72 2.88
CA ALA A 408 -7.96 13.81 3.36
C ALA A 408 -7.71 15.22 3.90
N ARG A 409 -7.46 15.35 5.20
CA ARG A 409 -7.18 16.63 5.86
C ARG A 409 -5.69 16.78 6.11
N ALA A 410 -5.10 17.87 5.62
CA ALA A 410 -3.70 18.19 5.82
C ALA A 410 -3.54 19.60 6.41
N SER A 411 -2.60 19.76 7.34
CA SER A 411 -2.18 21.05 7.88
C SER A 411 -1.13 21.74 7.00
N SER A 412 -0.39 20.96 6.21
CA SER A 412 0.47 21.47 5.13
C SER A 412 0.60 20.42 4.03
N TRP A 413 0.90 20.85 2.81
CA TRP A 413 0.97 19.98 1.64
C TRP A 413 2.19 20.30 0.76
N SER A 414 2.99 19.27 0.47
CA SER A 414 4.04 19.29 -0.54
C SER A 414 3.75 18.25 -1.61
N GLY A 415 3.43 18.71 -2.83
CA GLY A 415 3.01 17.89 -3.96
C GLY A 415 4.14 17.46 -4.89
N GLY A 416 4.04 16.23 -5.39
CA GLY A 416 4.85 15.67 -6.47
C GLY A 416 4.19 14.45 -7.14
N GLY A 417 3.35 13.74 -6.39
CA GLY A 417 2.64 12.53 -6.85
C GLY A 417 1.17 12.75 -7.25
N ALA A 418 0.36 11.71 -7.06
CA ALA A 418 -1.04 11.70 -7.45
C ALA A 418 -2.00 11.52 -6.26
N VAL A 419 -3.16 12.16 -6.35
CA VAL A 419 -4.31 11.95 -5.47
C VAL A 419 -5.45 11.37 -6.30
N LEU A 420 -5.97 10.22 -5.89
CA LEU A 420 -7.09 9.55 -6.54
C LEU A 420 -8.37 9.85 -5.78
N LEU A 421 -9.38 10.38 -6.48
CA LEU A 421 -10.66 10.83 -5.93
C LEU A 421 -11.82 10.18 -6.69
N ASP A 422 -12.83 9.70 -5.95
CA ASP A 422 -14.12 9.35 -6.53
C ASP A 422 -15.02 10.60 -6.57
N THR A 423 -15.58 10.88 -7.75
CA THR A 423 -16.47 12.03 -7.97
C THR A 423 -17.68 11.61 -8.77
N VAL A 424 -18.88 11.99 -8.30
CA VAL A 424 -20.09 11.95 -9.12
C VAL A 424 -19.99 13.09 -10.13
N LEU A 425 -19.54 12.81 -11.36
CA LEU A 425 -19.46 13.82 -12.42
C LEU A 425 -20.87 14.25 -12.84
N GLY A 426 -21.33 15.35 -12.26
CA GLY A 426 -22.68 15.90 -12.45
C GLY A 426 -22.71 17.42 -12.40
N ALA A 427 -23.79 17.97 -11.86
CA ALA A 427 -24.02 19.41 -11.76
C ALA A 427 -23.25 20.04 -10.58
N CYS A 428 -23.47 21.33 -10.37
CA CYS A 428 -22.97 22.09 -9.22
C CYS A 428 -23.14 21.35 -7.89
N GLY A 429 -22.05 21.26 -7.11
CA GLY A 429 -22.10 20.65 -5.77
C GLY A 429 -22.32 19.13 -5.75
N SER A 430 -22.12 18.43 -6.87
CA SER A 430 -22.14 16.95 -6.89
C SER A 430 -21.15 16.38 -5.86
N ALA A 431 -21.46 15.19 -5.34
CA ALA A 431 -20.64 14.54 -4.34
C ALA A 431 -19.25 14.21 -4.90
N SER A 432 -18.22 14.48 -4.11
CA SER A 432 -16.83 14.18 -4.44
C SER A 432 -16.04 13.95 -3.17
N ASP A 433 -15.07 13.06 -3.25
CA ASP A 433 -13.93 13.05 -2.35
C ASP A 433 -13.17 14.38 -2.44
N LYS A 434 -12.52 14.77 -1.34
CA LYS A 434 -11.88 16.07 -1.21
C LYS A 434 -10.54 15.99 -0.50
N LEU A 435 -9.61 16.79 -1.00
CA LEU A 435 -8.40 17.17 -0.29
C LEU A 435 -8.63 18.51 0.42
N VAL A 436 -8.50 18.55 1.74
CA VAL A 436 -8.65 19.77 2.56
C VAL A 436 -7.30 20.15 3.13
N ILE A 437 -6.79 21.33 2.78
CA ILE A 437 -5.49 21.82 3.21
C ILE A 437 -5.64 23.18 3.90
N THR A 438 -5.28 23.23 5.19
CA THR A 438 -5.49 24.42 6.02
C THR A 438 -4.27 25.36 6.08
N GLY A 439 -3.09 24.90 5.64
CA GLY A 439 -1.85 25.69 5.69
C GLY A 439 -1.11 25.74 4.35
N ALA A 440 0.23 25.77 4.41
CA ALA A 440 1.06 26.01 3.23
C ALA A 440 0.94 24.89 2.17
N ILE A 441 0.93 25.28 0.90
CA ILE A 441 0.86 24.39 -0.26
C ILE A 441 2.07 24.66 -1.17
N THR A 442 2.80 23.60 -1.50
CA THR A 442 3.98 23.66 -2.39
C THR A 442 3.96 22.49 -3.38
N GLY A 443 4.76 22.60 -4.45
CA GLY A 443 4.85 21.55 -5.46
C GLY A 443 3.61 21.43 -6.36
N GLU A 444 3.62 20.40 -7.21
CA GLU A 444 2.53 20.08 -8.15
C GLU A 444 1.91 18.74 -7.76
N THR A 445 0.58 18.65 -7.75
CA THR A 445 -0.17 17.42 -7.45
C THR A 445 -1.07 17.06 -8.61
N ARG A 446 -1.00 15.81 -9.07
CA ARG A 446 -1.91 15.28 -10.10
C ARG A 446 -3.17 14.77 -9.43
N LEU A 447 -4.33 15.25 -9.86
CA LEU A 447 -5.64 14.77 -9.42
C LEU A 447 -6.18 13.79 -10.46
N LYS A 448 -6.34 12.53 -10.06
CA LYS A 448 -6.98 11.52 -10.89
C LYS A 448 -8.41 11.32 -10.40
N ILE A 449 -9.36 11.73 -11.23
CA ILE A 449 -10.79 11.65 -10.93
C ILE A 449 -11.36 10.37 -11.54
N THR A 450 -12.00 9.56 -10.70
CA THR A 450 -12.78 8.40 -11.11
C THR A 450 -14.26 8.77 -11.06
N ASN A 451 -15.00 8.54 -12.15
CA ASN A 451 -16.43 8.85 -12.18
C ASN A 451 -17.22 7.80 -11.38
N ALA A 452 -17.80 8.21 -10.26
CA ALA A 452 -18.68 7.40 -9.44
C ALA A 452 -20.13 7.45 -9.97
N SER A 453 -20.34 6.92 -11.17
CA SER A 453 -21.66 6.82 -11.83
C SER A 453 -22.36 8.17 -12.12
N GLY A 454 -21.60 9.27 -12.22
CA GLY A 454 -22.12 10.57 -12.61
C GLY A 454 -22.60 10.60 -14.08
N PRO A 455 -23.78 11.15 -14.37
CA PRO A 455 -24.33 11.18 -15.72
C PRO A 455 -23.71 12.25 -16.62
N GLY A 456 -22.95 13.20 -16.08
CA GLY A 456 -22.51 14.42 -16.75
C GLY A 456 -23.58 15.52 -16.72
N ALA A 457 -23.18 16.76 -16.39
CA ALA A 457 -24.00 17.95 -16.50
C ALA A 457 -23.12 19.21 -16.53
N ALA A 458 -23.64 20.31 -17.10
CA ALA A 458 -22.97 21.61 -17.00
C ALA A 458 -22.95 22.11 -15.54
N THR A 459 -21.90 22.84 -15.18
CA THR A 459 -21.79 23.54 -13.88
C THR A 459 -21.95 25.05 -14.02
N SER A 460 -22.71 25.50 -15.03
CA SER A 460 -22.97 26.92 -15.25
C SER A 460 -23.75 27.54 -14.09
N GLY A 461 -23.28 28.68 -13.58
CA GLY A 461 -23.94 29.41 -12.48
C GLY A 461 -23.42 29.09 -11.07
N CYS A 462 -22.32 28.34 -10.96
CA CYS A 462 -21.63 28.06 -9.69
C CYS A 462 -20.11 27.91 -9.92
N ASP A 463 -19.35 27.70 -8.84
CA ASP A 463 -17.91 27.43 -8.93
C ASP A 463 -17.57 26.04 -9.48
N GLY A 464 -18.47 25.06 -9.41
CA GLY A 464 -18.29 23.69 -9.92
C GLY A 464 -18.46 22.60 -8.85
N ILE A 465 -17.76 21.47 -9.03
CA ILE A 465 -17.67 20.37 -8.06
C ILE A 465 -16.36 20.54 -7.28
N LEU A 466 -16.44 20.76 -5.96
CA LEU A 466 -15.26 20.99 -5.11
C LEU A 466 -14.45 19.70 -4.94
N VAL A 467 -13.16 19.73 -5.31
CA VAL A 467 -12.22 18.60 -5.16
C VAL A 467 -11.02 18.95 -4.28
N VAL A 468 -10.64 20.22 -4.18
CA VAL A 468 -9.64 20.71 -3.22
C VAL A 468 -10.14 21.96 -2.50
N ASP A 469 -10.22 21.87 -1.18
CA ASP A 469 -10.42 23.01 -0.29
C ASP A 469 -9.05 23.48 0.20
N ALA A 470 -8.61 24.65 -0.25
CA ALA A 470 -7.25 25.14 -0.11
C ALA A 470 -7.24 26.52 0.56
N ALA A 471 -7.00 26.55 1.87
CA ALA A 471 -6.82 27.81 2.60
C ALA A 471 -5.47 28.47 2.29
N GLY A 472 -4.44 27.68 1.99
CA GLY A 472 -3.11 28.16 1.62
C GLY A 472 -3.03 28.72 0.20
N ALA A 473 -2.08 29.63 -0.02
CA ALA A 473 -1.80 30.15 -1.36
C ALA A 473 -1.31 29.03 -2.30
N SER A 474 -1.99 28.88 -3.45
CA SER A 474 -1.66 27.93 -4.52
C SER A 474 -1.58 28.65 -5.87
N GLY A 475 -0.65 28.26 -6.74
CA GLY A 475 -0.53 28.80 -8.11
C GLY A 475 -1.39 28.00 -9.10
N ALA A 476 -1.53 28.48 -10.34
CA ALA A 476 -2.32 27.80 -11.37
C ALA A 476 -1.81 26.39 -11.78
N GLY A 477 -0.57 26.05 -11.44
CA GLY A 477 0.03 24.72 -11.65
C GLY A 477 0.14 23.86 -10.40
N THR A 478 -0.41 24.28 -9.26
CA THR A 478 -0.29 23.50 -8.01
C THR A 478 -1.11 22.20 -8.05
N PHE A 479 -2.27 22.23 -8.69
CA PHE A 479 -3.10 21.05 -8.95
C PHE A 479 -3.42 20.96 -10.43
N VAL A 480 -3.28 19.76 -10.99
CA VAL A 480 -3.56 19.47 -12.41
C VAL A 480 -4.36 18.18 -12.54
N LEU A 481 -5.18 18.05 -13.59
CA LEU A 481 -5.84 16.77 -13.87
C LEU A 481 -4.85 15.78 -14.48
N ASP A 482 -4.80 14.58 -13.92
CA ASP A 482 -4.06 13.47 -14.49
C ASP A 482 -4.72 13.04 -15.81
N GLY A 483 -4.01 13.23 -16.94
CA GLY A 483 -4.54 12.99 -18.28
C GLY A 483 -5.36 14.13 -18.90
N GLY A 484 -5.50 15.27 -18.22
CA GLY A 484 -6.20 16.46 -18.75
C GLY A 484 -7.72 16.46 -18.55
N PRO A 485 -8.49 17.25 -19.33
CA PRO A 485 -9.93 17.37 -19.17
C PRO A 485 -10.70 16.04 -19.29
N ILE A 486 -11.71 15.85 -18.45
CA ILE A 486 -12.49 14.60 -18.37
C ILE A 486 -13.80 14.77 -19.12
N THR A 487 -14.14 13.86 -20.04
CA THR A 487 -15.42 13.92 -20.77
C THR A 487 -16.39 12.88 -20.23
N GLN A 488 -17.57 13.32 -19.77
CA GLN A 488 -18.64 12.47 -19.25
C GLN A 488 -20.00 13.01 -19.65
N GLY A 489 -20.86 12.16 -20.22
CA GLY A 489 -22.24 12.55 -20.54
C GLY A 489 -22.41 13.67 -21.55
N GLY A 490 -21.40 13.88 -22.41
CA GLY A 490 -21.34 15.04 -23.32
C GLY A 490 -20.81 16.31 -22.65
N PHE A 491 -20.38 16.28 -21.39
CA PHE A 491 -19.77 17.44 -20.75
C PHE A 491 -18.27 17.21 -20.59
N GLN A 492 -17.47 18.26 -20.80
CA GLN A 492 -16.05 18.26 -20.53
C GLN A 492 -15.77 19.00 -19.22
N TYR A 493 -15.26 18.28 -18.24
CA TYR A 493 -14.83 18.79 -16.94
C TYR A 493 -13.37 19.22 -16.99
N GLN A 494 -13.09 20.45 -16.58
CA GLN A 494 -11.76 21.00 -16.41
C GLN A 494 -11.55 21.39 -14.95
N LEU A 495 -10.31 21.29 -14.47
CA LEU A 495 -9.96 21.72 -13.13
C LEU A 495 -9.63 23.22 -13.15
N VAL A 496 -10.38 23.99 -12.37
CA VAL A 496 -10.29 25.44 -12.33
C VAL A 496 -10.12 25.90 -10.89
N LYS A 497 -9.18 26.82 -10.66
CA LYS A 497 -9.04 27.52 -9.40
C LYS A 497 -10.01 28.69 -9.34
N ALA A 498 -10.91 28.69 -8.36
CA ALA A 498 -11.86 29.79 -8.15
C ALA A 498 -11.24 30.93 -7.33
N GLY A 499 -11.92 32.09 -7.31
CA GLY A 499 -11.45 33.30 -6.63
C GLY A 499 -11.30 33.17 -5.11
N ASN A 500 -11.96 32.17 -4.49
CA ASN A 500 -11.84 31.84 -3.07
C ASN A 500 -10.58 31.02 -2.72
N GLY A 501 -9.77 30.62 -3.71
CA GLY A 501 -8.57 29.82 -3.50
C GLY A 501 -8.75 28.32 -3.74
N ASN A 502 -10.00 27.84 -3.76
CA ASN A 502 -10.35 26.43 -3.87
C ASN A 502 -10.37 25.95 -5.34
N TRP A 503 -10.30 24.64 -5.52
CA TRP A 503 -10.25 24.02 -6.84
C TRP A 503 -11.48 23.18 -7.11
N TYR A 504 -12.06 23.41 -8.29
CA TYR A 504 -13.32 22.84 -8.71
C TYR A 504 -13.19 22.18 -10.07
N LEU A 505 -13.94 21.09 -10.28
CA LEU A 505 -14.24 20.61 -11.61
C LEU A 505 -15.39 21.44 -12.18
N GLN A 506 -15.11 22.17 -13.25
CA GLN A 506 -16.10 22.95 -14.00
C GLN A 506 -16.40 22.25 -15.32
N ALA A 507 -17.67 22.03 -15.60
CA ALA A 507 -18.13 21.40 -16.84
C ALA A 507 -18.81 22.39 -17.78
N THR A 508 -18.40 22.32 -19.04
CA THR A 508 -19.09 22.89 -20.19
C THR A 508 -19.47 21.78 -21.17
N GLU A 509 -20.33 22.08 -22.15
CA GLU A 509 -20.62 21.14 -23.22
C GLU A 509 -19.33 20.75 -23.95
N ALA A 510 -19.10 19.44 -24.09
CA ALA A 510 -17.94 18.92 -24.76
C ALA A 510 -17.95 19.36 -26.24
N PRO A 511 -16.80 19.82 -26.77
CA PRO A 511 -16.73 20.23 -28.16
C PRO A 511 -16.95 19.03 -29.09
N GLY A 512 -17.51 19.28 -30.26
CA GLY A 512 -17.62 18.29 -31.33
C GLY A 512 -16.41 18.33 -32.27
N GLN A 513 -16.35 17.38 -33.19
CA GLN A 513 -15.34 17.30 -34.23
C GLN A 513 -15.97 17.35 -35.63
N ILE A 514 -15.31 18.07 -36.54
CA ILE A 514 -15.66 18.09 -37.96
C ILE A 514 -14.55 17.43 -38.77
N VAL A 515 -14.91 16.46 -39.60
CA VAL A 515 -14.03 15.94 -40.66
C VAL A 515 -14.55 16.43 -42.00
N ILE A 516 -13.66 16.97 -42.82
CA ILE A 516 -14.01 17.44 -44.15
C ILE A 516 -13.54 16.38 -45.15
N GLN A 517 -14.49 15.81 -45.88
CA GLN A 517 -14.22 14.86 -46.96
C GLN A 517 -14.16 15.58 -48.29
N GLN A 518 -13.09 15.36 -49.04
CA GLN A 518 -12.89 15.88 -50.38
C GLN A 518 -12.95 14.75 -51.39
N THR A 519 -13.78 14.91 -52.42
CA THR A 519 -13.83 14.00 -53.57
C THR A 519 -13.59 14.75 -54.88
N VAL A 520 -12.76 14.19 -55.75
CA VAL A 520 -12.51 14.73 -57.09
C VAL A 520 -13.11 13.78 -58.12
N THR A 521 -14.04 14.26 -58.94
CA THR A 521 -14.59 13.42 -60.02
C THR A 521 -13.89 13.76 -61.34
N PRO A 522 -12.98 12.90 -61.84
CA PRO A 522 -12.38 13.10 -63.14
C PRO A 522 -13.42 12.93 -64.24
N SER A 523 -13.42 13.82 -65.22
CA SER A 523 -14.32 13.77 -66.37
C SER A 523 -13.56 14.06 -67.67
N GLY A 524 -14.00 13.51 -68.80
CA GLY A 524 -13.35 13.72 -70.10
C GLY A 524 -11.94 13.12 -70.23
N GLY A 525 -11.64 12.03 -69.51
CA GLY A 525 -10.35 11.32 -69.59
C GLY A 525 -9.25 11.84 -68.63
N ALA A 526 -9.62 12.65 -67.63
CA ALA A 526 -8.67 13.17 -66.65
C ALA A 526 -8.01 12.06 -65.81
N PRO A 527 -6.69 12.14 -65.54
CA PRO A 527 -6.03 11.23 -64.61
C PRO A 527 -6.54 11.45 -63.18
N ALA A 528 -6.36 10.44 -62.32
CA ALA A 528 -6.67 10.57 -60.90
C ALA A 528 -5.82 11.67 -60.26
N PHE A 529 -6.45 12.55 -59.50
CA PHE A 529 -5.77 13.63 -58.80
C PHE A 529 -5.17 13.12 -57.49
N THR A 530 -3.89 13.46 -57.30
CA THR A 530 -3.17 13.33 -56.04
C THR A 530 -2.46 14.65 -55.77
N GLY A 531 -2.76 15.28 -54.63
CA GLY A 531 -2.27 16.61 -54.31
C GLY A 531 -2.98 17.22 -53.10
N SER A 532 -2.75 18.51 -52.87
CA SER A 532 -3.28 19.23 -51.70
C SER A 532 -4.36 20.23 -52.13
N ILE A 533 -5.54 20.17 -51.52
CA ILE A 533 -6.66 21.10 -51.79
C ILE A 533 -6.91 21.96 -50.55
N PRO A 534 -6.81 23.30 -50.64
CA PRO A 534 -7.09 24.19 -49.52
C PRO A 534 -8.60 24.30 -49.25
N PHE A 535 -8.96 24.52 -47.99
CA PHE A 535 -10.34 24.77 -47.56
C PHE A 535 -10.37 25.80 -46.43
N THR A 536 -11.55 26.40 -46.24
CA THR A 536 -11.88 27.21 -45.07
C THR A 536 -13.19 26.70 -44.47
N LEU A 537 -13.18 26.43 -43.17
CA LEU A 537 -14.33 26.12 -42.36
C LEU A 537 -14.84 27.41 -41.71
N ASN A 538 -16.11 27.74 -41.93
CA ASN A 538 -16.79 28.89 -41.35
C ASN A 538 -17.91 28.40 -40.43
N CYS A 539 -17.81 28.72 -39.15
CA CYS A 539 -18.83 28.39 -38.15
C CYS A 539 -19.52 29.66 -37.65
N THR A 540 -20.84 29.59 -37.50
CA THR A 540 -21.67 30.61 -36.86
C THR A 540 -22.18 30.06 -35.52
N THR A 541 -22.14 30.92 -34.48
CA THR A 541 -22.61 30.67 -33.10
C THR A 541 -21.93 29.51 -32.34
N PRO A 542 -20.79 29.73 -31.66
CA PRO A 542 -19.91 30.90 -31.71
C PRO A 542 -19.19 31.04 -33.06
N SER A 543 -18.78 32.27 -33.43
CA SER A 543 -18.07 32.50 -34.69
C SER A 543 -16.66 31.94 -34.61
N TYR A 544 -16.34 31.00 -35.48
CA TYR A 544 -15.01 30.38 -35.57
C TYR A 544 -14.65 30.16 -37.05
N GLN A 545 -13.40 30.42 -37.40
CA GLN A 545 -12.89 30.20 -38.74
C GLN A 545 -11.59 29.42 -38.68
N TYR A 546 -11.47 28.36 -39.48
CA TYR A 546 -10.27 27.54 -39.60
C TYR A 546 -9.94 27.31 -41.07
N SER A 547 -8.70 27.54 -41.46
CA SER A 547 -8.24 27.23 -42.82
C SER A 547 -7.17 26.15 -42.77
N GLY A 548 -7.23 25.23 -43.72
CA GLY A 548 -6.33 24.09 -43.79
C GLY A 548 -6.27 23.49 -45.18
N ASN A 549 -5.51 22.41 -45.30
CA ASN A 549 -5.28 21.71 -46.55
C ASN A 549 -5.68 20.24 -46.39
N ILE A 550 -6.36 19.67 -47.39
CA ILE A 550 -6.67 18.25 -47.47
C ILE A 550 -5.70 17.60 -48.44
N THR A 551 -5.00 16.57 -47.97
CA THR A 551 -4.25 15.70 -48.87
C THR A 551 -5.21 14.74 -49.55
N VAL A 552 -5.32 14.85 -50.87
CA VAL A 552 -6.12 13.98 -51.72
C VAL A 552 -5.21 12.98 -52.38
N THR A 553 -5.57 11.70 -52.34
CA THR A 553 -4.86 10.62 -53.03
C THR A 553 -5.86 9.82 -53.83
N ASN A 554 -5.59 9.62 -55.12
CA ASN A 554 -6.49 8.91 -56.03
C ASN A 554 -7.94 9.42 -55.92
N ASN A 555 -8.11 10.74 -56.02
CA ASN A 555 -9.40 11.44 -56.01
C ASN A 555 -10.15 11.50 -54.67
N VAL A 556 -9.63 10.96 -53.56
CA VAL A 556 -10.31 11.01 -52.26
C VAL A 556 -9.35 11.51 -51.19
N GLY A 557 -9.83 12.34 -50.27
CA GLY A 557 -9.04 12.81 -49.14
C GLY A 557 -9.92 13.26 -47.98
N ASN A 558 -9.40 13.14 -46.75
CA ASN A 558 -10.06 13.63 -45.55
C ASN A 558 -9.15 14.63 -44.84
N SER A 559 -9.73 15.67 -44.25
CA SER A 559 -8.99 16.55 -43.34
C SER A 559 -8.63 15.83 -42.04
N ALA A 560 -7.63 16.35 -41.33
CA ALA A 560 -7.55 16.08 -39.90
C ALA A 560 -8.85 16.59 -39.21
N PRO A 561 -9.33 15.92 -38.15
CA PRO A 561 -10.48 16.40 -37.39
C PRO A 561 -10.25 17.82 -36.86
N VAL A 562 -11.24 18.70 -37.05
CA VAL A 562 -11.24 20.07 -36.54
C VAL A 562 -12.19 20.14 -35.35
N THR A 563 -11.68 20.52 -34.18
CA THR A 563 -12.48 20.70 -32.97
C THR A 563 -13.31 21.98 -33.05
N VAL A 564 -14.61 21.89 -32.79
CA VAL A 564 -15.53 23.03 -32.79
C VAL A 564 -16.43 22.98 -31.55
N ALA A 565 -16.83 24.13 -31.03
CA ALA A 565 -17.73 24.19 -29.88
C ALA A 565 -19.08 23.52 -30.20
N ALA A 566 -19.69 22.85 -29.22
CA ALA A 566 -21.06 22.33 -29.36
C ALA A 566 -22.04 23.46 -29.75
N GLY A 567 -23.07 23.11 -30.52
CA GLY A 567 -24.03 24.07 -31.07
C GLY A 567 -23.55 24.85 -32.30
N SER A 568 -22.24 24.85 -32.60
CA SER A 568 -21.69 25.55 -33.76
C SER A 568 -22.30 25.05 -35.07
N GLN A 569 -22.76 25.97 -35.91
CA GLN A 569 -23.24 25.64 -37.26
C GLN A 569 -22.14 25.95 -38.26
N CYS A 570 -21.55 24.92 -38.85
CA CYS A 570 -20.41 25.07 -39.72
C CYS A 570 -20.72 24.76 -41.18
N SER A 571 -20.02 25.45 -42.08
CA SER A 571 -20.01 25.25 -43.52
C SER A 571 -18.57 25.26 -44.01
N VAL A 572 -18.26 24.43 -45.01
CA VAL A 572 -16.95 24.40 -45.64
C VAL A 572 -17.02 25.14 -46.96
N VAL A 573 -15.98 25.92 -47.26
CA VAL A 573 -15.77 26.55 -48.57
C VAL A 573 -14.39 26.19 -49.10
N GLN A 574 -14.30 26.06 -50.42
CA GLN A 574 -13.05 25.82 -51.12
C GLN A 574 -12.10 27.02 -50.96
N GLY A 575 -10.86 26.72 -50.57
CA GLY A 575 -9.79 27.72 -50.48
C GLY A 575 -9.23 28.09 -51.85
N SER A 576 -8.49 29.19 -51.91
CA SER A 576 -7.84 29.71 -53.12
C SER A 576 -6.37 30.07 -52.83
N PRO A 577 -5.44 29.91 -53.79
CA PRO A 577 -5.62 29.37 -55.14
C PRO A 577 -5.66 27.83 -55.18
N MET A 578 -6.40 27.29 -56.14
CA MET A 578 -6.42 25.84 -56.40
C MET A 578 -5.13 25.37 -57.09
N PRO A 579 -4.65 24.15 -56.80
CA PRO A 579 -3.48 23.59 -57.48
C PRO A 579 -3.74 23.45 -58.99
N ALA A 580 -2.80 23.93 -59.80
CA ALA A 580 -2.88 23.80 -61.26
C ALA A 580 -2.70 22.33 -61.68
N VAL A 581 -3.54 21.86 -62.59
CA VAL A 581 -3.43 20.53 -63.19
C VAL A 581 -3.27 20.68 -64.71
N THR A 582 -2.13 20.26 -65.25
CA THR A 582 -1.77 20.50 -66.66
C THR A 582 -2.83 19.94 -67.62
N GLY A 583 -3.44 20.83 -68.42
CA GLY A 583 -4.46 20.46 -69.41
C GLY A 583 -5.88 20.28 -68.86
N TYR A 584 -6.11 20.58 -67.57
CA TYR A 584 -7.41 20.46 -66.91
C TYR A 584 -7.78 21.71 -66.12
N GLN A 585 -9.07 21.97 -65.97
CA GLN A 585 -9.61 23.01 -65.10
C GLN A 585 -10.52 22.39 -64.03
N TRP A 586 -10.53 23.02 -62.86
CA TRP A 586 -11.45 22.68 -61.78
C TRP A 586 -12.83 23.26 -62.05
N SER A 587 -13.89 22.48 -61.84
CA SER A 587 -15.24 23.03 -61.70
C SER A 587 -15.39 23.78 -60.38
N ALA A 588 -16.44 24.60 -60.29
CA ALA A 588 -16.93 25.06 -59.00
C ALA A 588 -17.14 23.87 -58.06
N ALA A 589 -16.76 24.03 -56.79
CA ALA A 589 -16.99 23.02 -55.76
C ALA A 589 -18.49 22.89 -55.46
N THR A 590 -18.95 21.66 -55.28
CA THR A 590 -20.23 21.32 -54.67
C THR A 590 -20.00 20.89 -53.22
N TYR A 591 -20.85 21.35 -52.32
CA TYR A 591 -20.74 21.08 -50.88
C TYR A 591 -21.85 20.15 -50.40
N GLY A 592 -21.53 19.27 -49.46
CA GLY A 592 -22.48 18.40 -48.75
C GLY A 592 -23.26 19.14 -47.67
N PRO A 593 -23.99 18.41 -46.81
CA PRO A 593 -24.89 19.02 -45.83
C PRO A 593 -24.13 20.02 -44.95
N SER A 594 -24.59 21.27 -44.95
CA SER A 594 -24.03 22.38 -44.18
C SER A 594 -25.06 22.94 -43.19
N GLY A 595 -24.62 23.45 -42.04
CA GLY A 595 -25.48 24.24 -41.16
C GLY A 595 -26.32 23.47 -40.13
N THR A 596 -26.14 22.15 -39.97
CA THR A 596 -26.65 21.46 -38.77
C THR A 596 -25.79 21.84 -37.57
N ALA A 597 -26.44 22.14 -36.43
CA ALA A 597 -25.74 22.45 -35.19
C ALA A 597 -24.90 21.26 -34.74
N MET A 598 -23.65 21.52 -34.33
CA MET A 598 -22.75 20.48 -33.84
C MET A 598 -23.34 19.82 -32.59
N PRO A 599 -23.59 18.49 -32.61
CA PRO A 599 -23.99 17.79 -31.40
C PRO A 599 -22.88 17.83 -30.34
N VAL A 600 -23.28 17.86 -29.08
CA VAL A 600 -22.38 17.81 -27.93
C VAL A 600 -21.48 16.56 -28.00
N GLY A 601 -20.16 16.74 -28.01
CA GLY A 601 -19.19 15.65 -28.18
C GLY A 601 -19.29 14.87 -29.51
N GLY A 602 -20.08 15.36 -30.48
CA GLY A 602 -20.42 14.65 -31.70
C GLY A 602 -19.34 14.73 -32.79
N LEU A 603 -19.44 13.83 -33.78
CA LEU A 603 -18.65 13.88 -35.01
C LEU A 603 -19.57 14.25 -36.18
N GLN A 604 -19.18 15.26 -36.96
CA GLN A 604 -19.86 15.68 -38.17
C GLN A 604 -18.93 15.54 -39.37
N THR A 605 -19.49 15.16 -40.52
CA THR A 605 -18.77 15.12 -41.79
C THR A 605 -19.33 16.16 -42.75
N LEU A 606 -18.49 17.08 -43.21
CA LEU A 606 -18.81 18.01 -44.30
C LEU A 606 -18.12 17.53 -45.56
N THR A 607 -18.80 17.56 -46.70
CA THR A 607 -18.18 17.14 -47.97
C THR A 607 -17.93 18.34 -48.87
N MET A 608 -16.83 18.30 -49.60
CA MET A 608 -16.52 19.17 -50.71
C MET A 608 -16.20 18.27 -51.90
N SER A 609 -16.66 18.64 -53.08
CA SER A 609 -16.42 17.86 -54.29
C SER A 609 -16.21 18.75 -55.49
N ASN A 610 -15.23 18.41 -56.32
CA ASN A 610 -14.92 19.12 -57.55
C ASN A 610 -14.87 18.15 -58.71
N ASN A 611 -15.26 18.61 -59.90
CA ASN A 611 -14.97 17.90 -61.14
C ASN A 611 -13.69 18.46 -61.75
N LEU A 612 -12.91 17.58 -62.36
CA LEU A 612 -11.74 17.94 -63.15
C LEU A 612 -12.07 17.68 -64.63
N THR A 613 -12.12 18.73 -65.44
CA THR A 613 -12.49 18.69 -66.87
C THR A 613 -11.32 19.15 -67.73
N ARG A 614 -11.18 18.61 -68.95
CA ARG A 614 -10.12 19.03 -69.87
C ARG A 614 -10.30 20.50 -70.25
N SER A 615 -9.25 21.32 -70.13
CA SER A 615 -9.29 22.72 -70.58
C SER A 615 -9.53 22.74 -72.09
N GLY A 616 -10.63 23.34 -72.56
CA GLY A 616 -10.99 23.36 -73.96
C GLY A 616 -9.87 23.94 -74.83
N SER A 617 -9.46 23.20 -75.87
CA SER A 617 -8.71 23.73 -77.00
C SER A 617 -9.65 24.63 -77.81
N GLY A 618 -9.64 25.94 -77.54
CA GLY A 618 -10.25 26.90 -78.45
C GLY A 618 -9.43 27.00 -79.73
N GLY A 619 -10.02 26.61 -80.85
CA GLY A 619 -9.56 26.88 -82.21
C GLY A 619 -10.73 26.81 -83.19
N PRO A 620 -10.95 27.80 -84.08
CA PRO A 620 -12.17 27.94 -84.86
C PRO A 620 -12.12 27.20 -86.21
N GLY A 621 -13.28 26.69 -86.64
CA GLY A 621 -13.67 26.61 -88.06
C GLY A 621 -13.35 25.35 -88.86
N ASP A 622 -14.33 25.00 -89.70
CA ASP A 622 -14.35 24.11 -90.88
C ASP A 622 -14.28 22.58 -90.66
N GLY A 623 -15.18 21.73 -91.13
CA GLY A 623 -16.34 21.89 -92.00
C GLY A 623 -16.64 20.55 -92.70
N GLY A 624 -17.87 20.02 -92.55
CA GLY A 624 -18.56 19.20 -93.55
C GLY A 624 -18.22 17.70 -93.68
N GLY A 625 -19.25 16.85 -93.53
CA GLY A 625 -19.33 15.55 -94.22
C GLY A 625 -20.03 14.42 -93.45
N THR A 626 -21.36 14.36 -93.45
CA THR A 626 -22.12 13.11 -93.26
C THR A 626 -22.18 12.33 -94.59
N PRO A 627 -22.27 10.99 -94.56
CA PRO A 627 -23.59 10.35 -94.67
C PRO A 627 -23.79 9.00 -93.93
N GLY A 628 -24.96 8.83 -93.32
CA GLY A 628 -25.85 7.66 -93.54
C GLY A 628 -25.66 6.31 -92.83
N SER A 629 -26.72 5.93 -92.08
CA SER A 629 -27.23 4.58 -91.71
C SER A 629 -26.58 3.84 -90.52
N GLY A 630 -27.30 3.28 -89.53
CA GLY A 630 -28.76 3.16 -89.32
C GLY A 630 -29.12 2.50 -87.97
N ASN A 631 -30.42 2.56 -87.63
CA ASN A 631 -31.22 1.78 -86.65
C ASN A 631 -30.73 1.65 -85.19
N ALA A 632 -31.52 1.85 -84.12
CA ALA A 632 -32.97 1.78 -83.92
C ALA A 632 -33.43 2.58 -82.66
N VAL A 633 -34.75 2.78 -82.55
CA VAL A 633 -35.56 3.40 -81.47
C VAL A 633 -36.71 2.39 -81.18
N PRO A 634 -37.49 2.42 -80.07
CA PRO A 634 -37.22 2.43 -78.61
C PRO A 634 -38.08 1.39 -77.82
N VAL A 635 -37.90 1.24 -76.48
CA VAL A 635 -39.01 1.05 -75.48
C VAL A 635 -38.55 1.55 -74.08
N PRO A 636 -39.39 2.26 -73.29
CA PRO A 636 -39.03 2.81 -71.97
C PRO A 636 -39.69 2.11 -70.76
N ALA A 637 -39.30 2.62 -69.57
CA ALA A 637 -40.00 2.63 -68.27
C ALA A 637 -39.80 1.46 -67.29
N LEU A 638 -39.42 1.77 -66.04
CA LEU A 638 -40.38 2.06 -64.96
C LEU A 638 -39.66 2.65 -63.73
N GLY A 639 -40.25 3.68 -63.14
CA GLY A 639 -39.95 4.14 -61.79
C GLY A 639 -41.03 3.69 -60.81
N ALA A 640 -40.66 3.67 -59.53
CA ALA A 640 -41.47 3.90 -58.33
C ALA A 640 -40.45 4.03 -57.18
N GLY A 641 -40.31 5.16 -56.47
CA GLY A 641 -41.26 5.62 -55.43
C GLY A 641 -41.19 4.64 -54.26
N GLY A 642 -40.62 4.92 -53.08
CA GLY A 642 -40.73 6.10 -52.23
C GLY A 642 -41.16 5.61 -50.83
N LEU A 643 -40.95 6.46 -49.82
CA LEU A 643 -41.40 6.39 -48.41
C LEU A 643 -40.49 5.68 -47.41
N GLY A 644 -39.99 6.49 -46.48
CA GLY A 644 -39.38 6.08 -45.23
C GLY A 644 -40.33 6.16 -44.03
N ALA A 645 -39.68 6.22 -42.87
CA ALA A 645 -40.18 6.40 -41.51
C ALA A 645 -40.66 5.13 -40.77
N LEU A 646 -39.92 4.72 -39.73
CA LEU A 646 -40.30 4.99 -38.34
C LEU A 646 -39.13 4.66 -37.39
N ALA A 647 -38.87 5.58 -36.46
CA ALA A 647 -37.98 5.40 -35.32
C ALA A 647 -38.76 4.89 -34.10
N GLY A 648 -38.06 4.24 -33.15
CA GLY A 648 -38.38 4.35 -31.73
C GLY A 648 -38.66 3.07 -30.95
N LEU A 649 -37.71 2.76 -30.04
CA LEU A 649 -37.91 2.32 -28.65
C LEU A 649 -38.73 1.05 -28.34
N MET A 650 -38.10 0.02 -27.75
CA MET A 650 -38.24 -0.28 -26.30
C MET A 650 -37.54 -1.60 -25.87
N MET A 651 -37.02 -1.51 -24.65
CA MET A 651 -36.87 -2.51 -23.59
C MET A 651 -35.67 -3.45 -23.52
N ALA A 652 -35.05 -3.33 -22.35
CA ALA A 652 -34.06 -4.20 -21.73
C ALA A 652 -34.71 -5.42 -21.06
N ALA A 653 -33.82 -6.36 -20.70
CA ALA A 653 -33.81 -7.23 -19.52
C ALA A 653 -34.03 -8.75 -19.73
N ALA A 654 -33.16 -9.46 -19.00
CA ALA A 654 -33.29 -10.79 -18.40
C ALA A 654 -32.81 -12.05 -19.18
N ALA A 655 -31.56 -12.40 -18.89
CA ALA A 655 -31.16 -13.58 -18.12
C ALA A 655 -31.25 -15.02 -18.71
N PHE A 656 -30.14 -15.73 -18.48
CA PHE A 656 -30.02 -17.13 -18.06
C PHE A 656 -29.74 -18.22 -19.12
N VAL A 657 -28.78 -19.08 -18.72
CA VAL A 657 -28.45 -20.45 -19.18
C VAL A 657 -27.33 -20.61 -20.22
N GLY A 658 -26.10 -20.68 -19.70
CA GLY A 658 -24.98 -21.42 -20.31
C GLY A 658 -24.36 -22.36 -19.27
N ARG A 659 -25.10 -23.39 -18.83
CA ARG A 659 -24.60 -24.44 -17.92
C ARG A 659 -24.36 -25.73 -18.72
N ARG A 660 -23.19 -26.32 -18.47
CA ARG A 660 -22.80 -27.74 -18.59
C ARG A 660 -22.30 -28.28 -19.94
N ARG A 661 -21.00 -28.64 -19.94
CA ARG A 661 -20.48 -30.02 -19.83
C ARG A 661 -19.18 -29.92 -19.00
N GLN A 662 -19.06 -30.39 -17.74
CA GLN A 662 -18.96 -31.80 -17.26
C GLN A 662 -18.20 -32.65 -18.28
N GLN A 663 -17.03 -33.25 -18.02
CA GLN A 663 -16.53 -34.11 -16.93
C GLN A 663 -15.09 -34.52 -17.39
N ALA A 664 -14.11 -35.03 -16.65
CA ALA A 664 -13.96 -35.57 -15.29
C ALA A 664 -12.47 -35.94 -15.07
N ARG A 665 -12.14 -36.29 -13.81
CA ARG A 665 -10.99 -37.07 -13.30
C ARG A 665 -9.72 -36.24 -13.05
N ALA A 666 -9.09 -36.25 -11.87
CA ALA A 666 -9.26 -37.00 -10.63
C ALA A 666 -8.64 -36.17 -9.48
#